data_AF-A0A1I7V809-F1
#
_entry.id   AF-A0A1I7V809-F1
#
_cell.length_a   1.000
_cell.length_b   1.000
_cell.length_c   1.000
_cell.angle_alpha   90.00
_cell.angle_beta   90.00
_cell.angle_gamma   90.00
#
_symmetry.space_group_name_H-M   'P 1'
#
loop_
_entity.id
_entity.type
_entity.pdbx_description
1 polymer ?
#
loop_
_entity_poly.entity_id
_entity_poly.type
_entity_poly.pdbx_seq_one_letter_code
_entity_poly.pdbx_strand_id
1 'polypeptide(L)'
;MSPPLSATSRRHQHRLSSHNYYHDRANDHTNGSSTHSRENDLDAKCGNFLPKDGIEKLLNEDSTILSVRHDAFPVFECFATEISSLDAKKKLYSDLQVGDELCFRIRRVELAGVYAEPVCTLHSFRRSLRWINDFQVLLERNLQSGHDYRPNDLIRVLVVGFDDERKIPIFAIDEDAGLLTEAELPAYFRNGEEIGTKTFDECLKDYLPATNPNLATLFGIQTDLAISFLHDLKDTDFSPKQRAPYIRRKQNENLSMSVAKRGVDKIREGENATAVQHFNKALSICEKNIEALVGRAAAYANMGQYNLAETDLDAALAINASHTNARNYMIETLLQEAKRLEEAGKKDEAKTKYEKSLTIKDDARALNGLRNLERSPSVEIVKMKNDGAKTKDRKTEYSKAADKRQRRKRRRDAEKLAEYERFIAELKSKKPFLLQAVMIIERIEVGRCLCIHAQLQAVDTVLQSLLYQRGIVPCVVTQLFSTIESHDEIKFVETYAKIREALRELFRSCNRRALHEIVIIIGASCAIPQEIYQIPIKVCDSFESDHSHCGENCAELSAREQRMISSSLVVSANLNTTRNITRNTRVCILARGTSALKFPEELVENDDGFELPEDEVLARRKIFSVRFILKHLCVEDVVVVSDPDTTWFRLSPVIRAFS
;
A
#
# COMPACT_ATOMS: atom_id res chain seq x y z
N MET A 1 -48.91 30.88 -30.96
CA MET A 1 -47.84 31.84 -30.63
C MET A 1 -47.41 31.59 -29.19
N SER A 2 -46.11 31.70 -28.88
CA SER A 2 -45.54 31.23 -27.61
C SER A 2 -45.72 32.24 -26.46
N PRO A 3 -46.01 31.75 -25.24
CA PRO A 3 -45.58 32.39 -24.01
C PRO A 3 -44.71 31.45 -23.13
N PRO A 4 -43.76 31.97 -22.33
CA PRO A 4 -42.95 31.18 -21.40
C PRO A 4 -43.32 31.40 -19.92
N LEU A 5 -42.61 30.68 -19.04
CA LEU A 5 -42.36 30.95 -17.60
C LEU A 5 -43.44 30.69 -16.52
N SER A 6 -43.07 29.76 -15.62
CA SER A 6 -43.02 29.91 -14.14
C SER A 6 -44.03 29.21 -13.22
N ALA A 7 -43.46 28.51 -12.21
CA ALA A 7 -44.01 28.17 -10.88
C ALA A 7 -45.25 27.22 -10.83
N THR A 8 -45.66 26.59 -9.71
CA THR A 8 -45.22 26.63 -8.29
C THR A 8 -45.22 25.24 -7.61
N SER A 9 -44.17 24.99 -6.83
CA SER A 9 -44.15 24.45 -5.45
C SER A 9 -45.45 23.90 -4.79
N ARG A 10 -45.47 22.62 -4.34
CA ARG A 10 -45.49 22.20 -2.90
C ARG A 10 -45.92 20.75 -2.58
N ARG A 11 -45.09 20.06 -1.77
CA ARG A 11 -45.42 18.98 -0.78
C ARG A 11 -45.99 17.67 -1.38
N HIS A 12 -45.97 16.51 -0.72
CA HIS A 12 -45.62 16.16 0.67
C HIS A 12 -44.52 15.08 0.75
N GLN A 13 -43.64 15.18 1.75
CA GLN A 13 -42.94 14.02 2.31
C GLN A 13 -43.61 13.64 3.63
N HIS A 14 -44.06 12.39 3.76
CA HIS A 14 -44.48 11.84 5.04
C HIS A 14 -43.26 11.40 5.85
N ARG A 15 -43.22 11.78 7.12
CA ARG A 15 -42.29 11.20 8.10
C ARG A 15 -42.80 9.83 8.53
N LEU A 16 -41.91 8.86 8.62
CA LEU A 16 -42.07 7.70 9.50
C LEU A 16 -40.93 7.72 10.53
N SER A 17 -41.27 8.13 11.76
CA SER A 17 -40.53 7.83 12.99
C SER A 17 -40.91 6.41 13.44
N SER A 18 -40.07 5.57 14.04
CA SER A 18 -39.16 5.73 15.19
C SER A 18 -38.44 4.37 15.41
N HIS A 19 -37.57 4.07 16.37
CA HIS A 19 -36.98 4.74 17.55
C HIS A 19 -35.43 4.70 17.39
N ASN A 20 -34.65 5.73 17.75
CA ASN A 20 -34.32 6.24 19.10
C ASN A 20 -33.59 5.24 20.01
N TYR A 21 -32.28 5.47 20.17
CA TYR A 21 -31.64 5.57 21.50
C TYR A 21 -30.81 6.86 21.53
N TYR A 22 -31.08 7.71 22.53
CA TYR A 22 -30.22 8.83 22.94
C TYR A 22 -29.13 8.26 23.91
N HIS A 23 -28.11 8.94 24.44
CA HIS A 23 -27.75 10.37 24.64
C HIS A 23 -26.22 10.53 24.36
N ASP A 24 -25.59 11.71 24.31
CA ASP A 24 -26.05 13.05 24.69
C ASP A 24 -25.43 14.18 23.84
N ARG A 25 -26.04 15.38 23.90
CA ARG A 25 -25.44 16.64 23.45
C ARG A 25 -25.93 17.80 24.33
N ALA A 26 -25.03 18.35 25.14
CA ALA A 26 -25.19 19.72 25.64
C ALA A 26 -24.76 20.72 24.55
N ASN A 27 -25.42 21.87 24.50
CA ASN A 27 -25.06 22.95 23.58
C ASN A 27 -23.79 23.68 24.05
N ASP A 28 -23.11 24.36 23.13
CA ASP A 28 -23.10 25.82 23.26
C ASP A 28 -23.00 26.54 21.90
N HIS A 29 -23.57 27.74 21.83
CA HIS A 29 -23.48 28.63 20.67
C HIS A 29 -22.42 29.71 20.92
N THR A 30 -21.26 29.67 20.26
CA THR A 30 -20.42 30.87 20.10
C THR A 30 -19.30 30.72 19.05
N ASN A 31 -18.87 31.88 18.55
CA ASN A 31 -17.53 32.20 18.00
C ASN A 31 -17.02 31.48 16.74
N GLY A 32 -16.66 32.29 15.73
CA GLY A 32 -15.89 31.91 14.55
C GLY A 32 -14.39 31.72 14.82
N SER A 33 -14.03 30.94 15.84
CA SER A 33 -12.64 30.61 16.20
C SER A 33 -12.29 29.12 16.01
N SER A 34 -13.28 28.28 15.70
CA SER A 34 -13.15 26.82 15.63
C SER A 34 -12.48 26.28 14.35
N THR A 35 -12.30 27.13 13.32
CA THR A 35 -11.53 26.76 12.11
C THR A 35 -10.05 26.63 12.42
N HIS A 36 -9.44 27.61 13.08
CA HIS A 36 -8.00 27.56 13.38
C HIS A 36 -7.62 26.45 14.36
N SER A 37 -8.49 26.02 15.28
CA SER A 37 -8.18 24.85 16.12
C SER A 37 -8.19 23.54 15.32
N ARG A 38 -9.06 23.42 14.30
CA ARG A 38 -9.09 22.27 13.38
C ARG A 38 -7.96 22.29 12.35
N GLU A 39 -7.57 23.47 11.86
CA GLU A 39 -6.34 23.64 11.06
C GLU A 39 -5.12 23.15 11.85
N ASN A 40 -4.98 23.55 13.12
CA ASN A 40 -3.87 23.14 13.98
C ASN A 40 -3.89 21.64 14.33
N ASP A 41 -5.07 21.01 14.47
CA ASP A 41 -5.19 19.56 14.71
C ASP A 41 -4.73 18.74 13.47
N LEU A 42 -5.10 19.20 12.27
CA LEU A 42 -4.59 18.67 11.00
C LEU A 42 -3.05 18.82 10.90
N ASP A 43 -2.52 20.00 11.20
CA ASP A 43 -1.07 20.27 11.15
C ASP A 43 -0.30 19.46 12.21
N ALA A 44 -0.87 19.23 13.39
CA ALA A 44 -0.28 18.38 14.42
C ALA A 44 -0.27 16.89 14.00
N LYS A 45 -1.40 16.37 13.50
CA LYS A 45 -1.50 14.98 13.00
C LYS A 45 -0.55 14.74 11.84
N CYS A 46 -0.58 15.60 10.81
CA CYS A 46 0.35 15.49 9.68
C CYS A 46 1.81 15.69 10.11
N GLY A 47 2.07 16.60 11.06
CA GLY A 47 3.38 16.86 11.62
C GLY A 47 4.00 15.65 12.33
N ASN A 48 3.17 14.83 13.01
CA ASN A 48 3.62 13.61 13.68
C ASN A 48 3.97 12.46 12.71
N PHE A 49 3.46 12.48 11.47
CA PHE A 49 3.78 11.48 10.43
C PHE A 49 5.04 11.79 9.61
N LEU A 50 5.61 13.00 9.72
CA LEU A 50 6.79 13.39 8.95
C LEU A 50 8.13 12.93 9.56
N PRO A 51 8.30 12.80 10.89
CA PRO A 51 9.37 12.01 11.50
C PRO A 51 9.22 10.52 11.15
N LYS A 52 10.33 9.85 10.83
CA LYS A 52 10.34 8.41 10.48
C LYS A 52 9.68 7.56 11.57
N ASP A 53 9.98 7.87 12.82
CA ASP A 53 9.52 7.24 14.05
C ASP A 53 7.99 7.12 14.12
N GLY A 54 7.24 8.07 13.53
CA GLY A 54 5.78 8.05 13.48
C GLY A 54 5.24 7.04 12.47
N ILE A 55 5.91 6.88 11.33
CA ILE A 55 5.59 5.87 10.32
C ILE A 55 5.98 4.47 10.84
N GLU A 56 7.15 4.34 11.45
CA GLU A 56 7.63 3.08 12.02
C GLU A 56 6.72 2.58 13.16
N LYS A 57 6.15 3.47 13.99
CA LYS A 57 5.11 3.08 14.96
C LYS A 57 3.85 2.53 14.30
N LEU A 58 3.31 3.21 13.29
CA LEU A 58 2.06 2.80 12.65
C LEU A 58 2.20 1.48 11.86
N LEU A 59 3.41 1.16 11.40
CA LEU A 59 3.73 -0.13 10.78
C LEU A 59 3.89 -1.28 11.78
N ASN A 60 4.12 -0.97 13.07
CA ASN A 60 4.32 -1.94 14.14
C ASN A 60 3.04 -2.23 14.95
N GLU A 61 1.92 -1.56 14.69
CA GLU A 61 0.61 -1.93 15.24
C GLU A 61 -0.09 -2.91 14.28
N ASP A 62 -0.49 -4.09 14.80
CA ASP A 62 -0.87 -5.30 14.04
C ASP A 62 -2.05 -5.14 13.07
N SER A 63 -1.79 -4.53 11.92
CA SER A 63 -2.73 -4.35 10.82
C SER A 63 -2.88 -5.62 9.97
N THR A 64 -3.46 -6.66 10.60
CA THR A 64 -3.86 -7.97 10.04
C THR A 64 -4.89 -7.91 8.87
N ILE A 65 -5.11 -6.73 8.30
CA ILE A 65 -6.03 -6.43 7.20
C ILE A 65 -5.48 -6.89 5.85
N LEU A 66 -4.15 -6.94 5.68
CA LEU A 66 -3.51 -7.48 4.47
C LEU A 66 -2.99 -8.90 4.70
N SER A 67 -3.90 -9.88 4.66
CA SER A 67 -3.49 -11.27 4.40
C SER A 67 -3.15 -11.40 2.90
N VAL A 68 -1.87 -11.24 2.57
CA VAL A 68 -1.28 -11.06 1.21
C VAL A 68 -1.40 -12.30 0.28
N ARG A 69 -2.29 -13.26 0.61
CA ARG A 69 -2.24 -14.67 0.17
C ARG A 69 -2.51 -14.98 -1.30
N HIS A 70 -3.29 -14.17 -2.05
CA HIS A 70 -3.79 -14.60 -3.38
C HIS A 70 -3.66 -13.59 -4.53
N ASP A 71 -3.18 -12.38 -4.31
CA ASP A 71 -2.89 -11.48 -5.44
C ASP A 71 -1.60 -11.95 -6.16
N ALA A 72 -1.74 -12.17 -7.47
CA ALA A 72 -0.74 -12.72 -8.36
C ALA A 72 0.02 -11.66 -9.17
N PHE A 73 -0.18 -10.37 -8.89
CA PHE A 73 0.62 -9.32 -9.50
C PHE A 73 2.10 -9.46 -9.09
N PRO A 74 3.05 -9.37 -10.03
CA PRO A 74 4.47 -9.50 -9.73
C PRO A 74 4.98 -8.46 -8.74
N VAL A 75 6.00 -8.80 -7.95
CA VAL A 75 6.66 -7.84 -7.07
C VAL A 75 7.33 -6.72 -7.87
N PHE A 76 7.30 -5.50 -7.35
CA PHE A 76 7.88 -4.32 -8.00
C PHE A 76 9.36 -4.50 -8.38
N GLU A 77 10.09 -5.32 -7.61
CA GLU A 77 11.49 -5.70 -7.86
C GLU A 77 11.71 -6.31 -9.25
N CYS A 78 10.75 -7.05 -9.80
CA CYS A 78 10.86 -7.66 -11.13
C CYS A 78 10.95 -6.62 -12.26
N PHE A 79 10.54 -5.37 -12.01
CA PHE A 79 10.61 -4.26 -12.97
C PHE A 79 11.79 -3.31 -12.71
N ALA A 80 12.58 -3.55 -11.66
CA ALA A 80 13.57 -2.60 -11.15
C ALA A 80 14.98 -2.89 -11.70
N THR A 81 15.33 -2.25 -12.82
CA THR A 81 16.60 -2.46 -13.54
C THR A 81 17.84 -1.86 -12.87
N GLU A 82 17.69 -0.96 -11.90
CA GLU A 82 18.79 -0.18 -11.32
C GLU A 82 19.26 -0.66 -9.93
N ILE A 83 18.57 -1.62 -9.29
CA ILE A 83 18.90 -2.02 -7.91
C ILE A 83 20.11 -2.97 -7.92
N SER A 84 21.13 -2.67 -7.10
CA SER A 84 22.30 -3.53 -6.98
C SER A 84 22.03 -4.78 -6.13
N SER A 85 22.65 -5.91 -6.51
CA SER A 85 22.61 -7.16 -5.74
C SER A 85 23.02 -6.98 -4.28
N LEU A 86 23.99 -6.08 -4.02
CA LEU A 86 24.46 -5.74 -2.69
C LEU A 86 23.40 -5.02 -1.85
N ASP A 87 22.62 -4.11 -2.45
CA ASP A 87 21.60 -3.34 -1.74
C ASP A 87 20.31 -4.14 -1.55
N ALA A 88 19.98 -5.01 -2.52
CA ALA A 88 18.95 -6.04 -2.39
C ALA A 88 19.20 -6.94 -1.17
N LYS A 89 20.42 -7.45 -1.04
CA LYS A 89 20.85 -8.35 0.04
C LYS A 89 20.83 -7.67 1.41
N LYS A 90 21.25 -6.40 1.50
CA LYS A 90 21.08 -5.57 2.71
C LYS A 90 19.62 -5.41 3.10
N LYS A 91 18.75 -5.07 2.13
CA LYS A 91 17.32 -4.85 2.38
C LYS A 91 16.60 -6.15 2.76
N LEU A 92 16.98 -7.28 2.18
CA LEU A 92 16.48 -8.58 2.64
C LEU A 92 16.88 -8.85 4.10
N TYR A 93 18.15 -8.63 4.46
CA TYR A 93 18.63 -8.88 5.83
C TYR A 93 18.04 -7.92 6.89
N SER A 94 17.50 -6.76 6.49
CA SER A 94 16.75 -5.89 7.42
C SER A 94 15.27 -6.28 7.58
N ASP A 95 14.75 -7.12 6.69
CA ASP A 95 13.32 -7.40 6.56
C ASP A 95 12.94 -8.80 7.03
N LEU A 96 13.91 -9.73 7.02
CA LEU A 96 13.73 -11.08 7.56
C LEU A 96 13.58 -11.08 9.08
N GLN A 97 12.76 -12.01 9.58
CA GLN A 97 12.53 -12.29 11.00
C GLN A 97 12.72 -13.79 11.30
N VAL A 98 12.84 -14.15 12.58
CA VAL A 98 12.94 -15.56 13.00
C VAL A 98 11.58 -16.23 12.81
N GLY A 99 11.57 -17.38 12.14
CA GLY A 99 10.37 -18.08 11.69
C GLY A 99 10.00 -17.85 10.21
N ASP A 100 10.72 -16.95 9.50
CA ASP A 100 10.42 -16.69 8.09
C ASP A 100 10.73 -17.88 7.18
N GLU A 101 9.77 -18.19 6.29
CA GLU A 101 9.88 -19.24 5.28
C GLU A 101 10.36 -18.70 3.93
N LEU A 102 11.41 -19.32 3.39
CA LEU A 102 11.96 -19.06 2.07
C LEU A 102 12.02 -20.34 1.23
N CYS A 103 11.88 -20.17 -0.08
CA CYS A 103 12.23 -21.20 -1.05
C CYS A 103 13.67 -20.99 -1.51
N PHE A 104 14.48 -22.04 -1.39
CA PHE A 104 15.86 -22.08 -1.86
C PHE A 104 16.03 -23.17 -2.93
N ARG A 105 16.84 -22.91 -3.96
CA ARG A 105 17.19 -23.87 -5.02
C ARG A 105 18.60 -24.40 -4.80
N ILE A 106 18.73 -25.72 -4.74
CA ILE A 106 20.00 -26.37 -4.38
C ILE A 106 21.04 -26.25 -5.51
N ARG A 107 22.13 -25.50 -5.25
CA ARG A 107 23.27 -25.27 -6.14
C ARG A 107 24.51 -26.14 -5.84
N ARG A 108 24.65 -26.68 -4.62
CA ARG A 108 25.56 -27.79 -4.29
C ARG A 108 25.11 -28.61 -3.09
N VAL A 109 25.65 -29.82 -2.94
CA VAL A 109 25.55 -30.64 -1.73
C VAL A 109 26.94 -31.17 -1.43
N GLU A 110 27.34 -30.95 -0.18
CA GLU A 110 28.54 -31.45 0.45
C GLU A 110 28.21 -32.68 1.30
N LEU A 111 29.23 -33.27 1.92
CA LEU A 111 29.03 -34.27 2.98
C LEU A 111 28.45 -33.68 4.27
N ALA A 112 28.62 -32.37 4.49
CA ALA A 112 28.22 -31.68 5.73
C ALA A 112 27.03 -30.71 5.57
N GLY A 113 26.56 -30.45 4.34
CA GLY A 113 25.54 -29.42 4.11
C GLY A 113 25.15 -29.23 2.64
N VAL A 114 24.34 -28.22 2.39
CA VAL A 114 23.67 -27.93 1.13
C VAL A 114 23.93 -26.47 0.77
N TYR A 115 24.63 -26.22 -0.35
CA TYR A 115 24.69 -24.88 -0.93
C TYR A 115 23.40 -24.62 -1.71
N ALA A 116 22.68 -23.56 -1.36
CA ALA A 116 21.49 -23.16 -2.08
C ALA A 116 21.43 -21.65 -2.29
N GLU A 117 20.82 -21.24 -3.41
CA GLU A 117 20.44 -19.84 -3.64
C GLU A 117 18.99 -19.63 -3.16
N PRO A 118 18.63 -18.49 -2.58
CA PRO A 118 17.24 -18.16 -2.33
C PRO A 118 16.56 -17.76 -3.64
N VAL A 119 15.33 -18.23 -3.83
CA VAL A 119 14.52 -18.00 -5.03
C VAL A 119 13.47 -16.93 -4.77
N CYS A 120 12.71 -17.10 -3.69
CA CYS A 120 11.66 -16.21 -3.22
C CYS A 120 11.33 -16.49 -1.74
N THR A 121 10.63 -15.54 -1.11
CA THR A 121 9.96 -15.76 0.18
C THR A 121 8.61 -16.46 -0.04
N LEU A 122 8.21 -17.35 0.88
CA LEU A 122 6.99 -18.13 0.75
C LEU A 122 5.77 -17.44 1.37
N HIS A 123 5.81 -17.16 2.68
CA HIS A 123 4.60 -16.79 3.44
C HIS A 123 4.68 -15.44 4.19
N SER A 124 5.86 -14.98 4.62
CA SER A 124 5.99 -13.78 5.47
C SER A 124 5.77 -12.46 4.73
N PHE A 125 6.39 -12.30 3.57
CA PHE A 125 6.25 -11.15 2.68
C PHE A 125 6.56 -11.57 1.24
N ARG A 126 6.36 -10.69 0.25
CA ARG A 126 6.69 -10.98 -1.15
C ARG A 126 8.01 -10.34 -1.57
N ARG A 127 9.01 -11.14 -1.93
CA ARG A 127 10.20 -10.72 -2.70
C ARG A 127 10.60 -11.79 -3.71
N SER A 128 11.13 -11.34 -4.84
CA SER A 128 11.87 -12.18 -5.78
C SER A 128 13.34 -12.06 -5.46
N LEU A 129 14.06 -13.16 -5.29
CA LEU A 129 15.46 -13.16 -4.82
C LEU A 129 16.45 -13.64 -5.90
N ARG A 130 15.93 -14.17 -7.02
CA ARG A 130 16.69 -14.68 -8.18
C ARG A 130 17.66 -13.68 -8.82
N TRP A 131 17.38 -12.38 -8.76
CA TRP A 131 18.24 -11.34 -9.33
C TRP A 131 19.44 -11.00 -8.43
N ILE A 132 19.47 -11.51 -7.19
CA ILE A 132 20.60 -11.39 -6.25
C ILE A 132 21.67 -12.45 -6.61
N ASN A 133 22.30 -12.28 -7.77
CA ASN A 133 23.17 -13.28 -8.42
C ASN A 133 24.41 -13.71 -7.58
N ASP A 134 24.78 -12.96 -6.54
CA ASP A 134 25.89 -13.26 -5.63
C ASP A 134 25.45 -13.85 -4.27
N PHE A 135 24.20 -14.32 -4.15
CA PHE A 135 23.66 -14.82 -2.89
C PHE A 135 23.41 -16.33 -2.90
N GLN A 136 24.34 -17.04 -2.27
CA GLN A 136 24.23 -18.45 -1.90
C GLN A 136 24.53 -18.61 -0.40
N VAL A 137 23.88 -19.60 0.21
CA VAL A 137 24.00 -19.95 1.63
C VAL A 137 24.38 -21.42 1.73
N LEU A 138 25.30 -21.75 2.65
CA LEU A 138 25.52 -23.12 3.09
C LEU A 138 24.56 -23.41 4.25
N LEU A 139 23.67 -24.37 4.05
CA LEU A 139 22.70 -24.87 5.03
C LEU A 139 23.24 -26.20 5.58
N GLU A 140 23.16 -26.43 6.89
CA GLU A 140 23.52 -27.74 7.46
C GLU A 140 22.49 -28.81 7.04
N ARG A 141 22.94 -30.08 6.97
CA ARG A 141 22.09 -31.22 6.58
C ARG A 141 22.12 -32.29 7.66
N ASN A 142 20.96 -32.70 8.16
CA ASN A 142 20.89 -33.89 8.99
C ASN A 142 21.17 -35.15 8.14
N LEU A 143 22.08 -36.01 8.60
CA LEU A 143 22.38 -37.27 7.94
C LEU A 143 21.45 -38.42 8.36
N GLN A 144 20.56 -38.19 9.34
CA GLN A 144 19.66 -39.22 9.89
C GLN A 144 18.27 -39.25 9.24
N SER A 145 17.79 -38.14 8.67
CA SER A 145 16.45 -38.03 8.06
C SER A 145 16.33 -38.62 6.65
N GLY A 146 17.45 -39.02 6.03
CA GLY A 146 17.47 -39.89 4.84
C GLY A 146 17.13 -39.22 3.49
N HIS A 147 16.78 -37.93 3.44
CA HIS A 147 16.44 -37.23 2.19
C HIS A 147 17.65 -37.07 1.25
N ASP A 148 17.50 -37.52 -0.01
CA ASP A 148 18.53 -37.46 -1.07
C ASP A 148 18.46 -36.14 -1.87
N TYR A 149 18.98 -35.06 -1.29
CA TYR A 149 18.95 -33.71 -1.89
C TYR A 149 19.78 -33.61 -3.19
N ARG A 150 19.10 -33.37 -4.31
CA ARG A 150 19.64 -33.43 -5.67
C ARG A 150 19.87 -32.06 -6.30
N PRO A 151 20.38 -32.03 -7.55
CA PRO A 151 20.50 -30.82 -8.33
C PRO A 151 19.22 -30.00 -8.54
N ASN A 152 19.13 -28.88 -7.82
CA ASN A 152 18.15 -27.81 -8.03
C ASN A 152 16.70 -28.18 -7.75
N ASP A 153 16.50 -29.27 -6.99
CA ASP A 153 15.41 -29.39 -6.04
C ASP A 153 15.20 -28.05 -5.33
N LEU A 154 13.93 -27.72 -5.13
CA LEU A 154 13.51 -26.58 -4.33
C LEU A 154 13.26 -27.09 -2.91
N ILE A 155 13.78 -26.39 -1.91
CA ILE A 155 13.63 -26.73 -0.50
C ILE A 155 13.06 -25.55 0.26
N ARG A 156 12.26 -25.86 1.28
CA ARG A 156 11.85 -24.88 2.29
C ARG A 156 12.99 -24.66 3.27
N VAL A 157 13.23 -23.41 3.60
CA VAL A 157 14.30 -22.97 4.49
C VAL A 157 13.73 -21.95 5.47
N LEU A 158 14.02 -22.14 6.74
CA LEU A 158 13.57 -21.32 7.85
C LEU A 158 14.69 -20.40 8.33
N VAL A 159 14.37 -19.15 8.66
CA VAL A 159 15.26 -18.29 9.45
C VAL A 159 15.14 -18.68 10.92
N VAL A 160 16.19 -19.28 11.48
CA VAL A 160 16.19 -19.82 12.86
C VAL A 160 16.80 -18.84 13.87
N GLY A 161 17.59 -17.87 13.41
CA GLY A 161 18.24 -16.88 14.27
C GLY A 161 19.02 -15.84 13.48
N PHE A 162 19.84 -15.04 14.17
CA PHE A 162 20.76 -14.07 13.56
C PHE A 162 22.13 -14.14 14.25
N ASP A 163 23.20 -13.92 13.50
CA ASP A 163 24.56 -13.75 14.03
C ASP A 163 24.68 -12.40 14.76
N ASP A 164 24.89 -12.43 16.07
CA ASP A 164 24.96 -11.25 16.95
C ASP A 164 26.01 -10.21 16.50
N GLU A 165 27.15 -10.64 15.93
CA GLU A 165 28.20 -9.69 15.51
C GLU A 165 27.87 -8.95 14.21
N ARG A 166 27.05 -9.54 13.33
CA ARG A 166 26.90 -9.07 11.93
C ARG A 166 25.46 -8.86 11.47
N LYS A 167 24.48 -9.30 12.26
CA LYS A 167 23.05 -9.33 11.93
C LYS A 167 22.76 -10.02 10.59
N ILE A 168 23.45 -11.13 10.33
CA ILE A 168 23.19 -11.99 9.19
C ILE A 168 22.20 -13.08 9.64
N PRO A 169 21.10 -13.32 8.92
CA PRO A 169 20.16 -14.39 9.23
C PRO A 169 20.83 -15.77 9.15
N ILE A 170 20.53 -16.61 10.14
CA ILE A 170 20.94 -18.02 10.20
C ILE A 170 19.78 -18.85 9.63
N PHE A 171 20.08 -19.64 8.62
CA PHE A 171 19.11 -20.41 7.85
C PHE A 171 19.26 -21.92 8.12
N ALA A 172 18.16 -22.64 8.29
CA ALA A 172 18.12 -24.10 8.38
C ALA A 172 17.10 -24.69 7.40
N ILE A 173 17.30 -25.95 6.99
CA ILE A 173 16.35 -26.66 6.12
C ILE A 173 15.15 -27.09 6.97
N ASP A 174 13.94 -26.91 6.43
CA ASP A 174 12.74 -27.54 6.97
C ASP A 174 12.67 -28.98 6.43
N GLU A 175 13.02 -29.95 7.28
CA GLU A 175 13.08 -31.36 6.89
C GLU A 175 11.68 -32.01 6.87
N ASP A 176 10.71 -31.50 7.63
CA ASP A 176 9.34 -32.00 7.68
C ASP A 176 8.51 -31.58 6.45
N ALA A 177 8.84 -30.43 5.84
CA ALA A 177 8.15 -29.91 4.65
C ALA A 177 8.52 -30.59 3.32
N GLY A 178 9.62 -31.36 3.27
CA GLY A 178 10.06 -32.09 2.08
C GLY A 178 10.59 -31.21 0.93
N LEU A 179 10.49 -31.72 -0.32
CA LEU A 179 10.90 -31.01 -1.53
C LEU A 179 9.71 -30.25 -2.14
N LEU A 180 9.93 -28.99 -2.48
CA LEU A 180 8.92 -28.13 -3.12
C LEU A 180 8.89 -28.33 -4.64
N THR A 181 7.70 -28.21 -5.24
CA THR A 181 7.53 -28.16 -6.70
C THR A 181 7.37 -26.73 -7.21
N GLU A 182 7.62 -26.49 -8.51
CA GLU A 182 7.39 -25.17 -9.12
C GLU A 182 5.91 -24.73 -9.09
N ALA A 183 4.98 -25.68 -8.91
CA ALA A 183 3.55 -25.42 -8.73
C ALA A 183 3.21 -24.88 -7.32
N GLU A 184 4.02 -25.20 -6.30
CA GLU A 184 3.87 -24.68 -4.93
C GLU A 184 4.50 -23.28 -4.73
N LEU A 185 5.29 -22.80 -5.69
CA LEU A 185 5.84 -21.44 -5.62
C LEU A 185 4.71 -20.37 -5.61
N PRO A 186 4.91 -19.23 -4.93
CA PRO A 186 3.93 -18.15 -4.93
C PRO A 186 3.61 -17.63 -6.33
N ALA A 187 2.33 -17.34 -6.58
CA ALA A 187 1.86 -16.88 -7.90
C ALA A 187 2.55 -15.59 -8.36
N TYR A 188 2.82 -14.65 -7.43
CA TYR A 188 3.56 -13.41 -7.73
C TYR A 188 4.97 -13.69 -8.29
N PHE A 189 5.60 -14.79 -7.89
CA PHE A 189 6.95 -15.14 -8.31
C PHE A 189 6.95 -15.76 -9.71
N ARG A 190 6.05 -16.74 -9.97
CA ARG A 190 5.88 -17.32 -11.32
C ARG A 190 5.53 -16.25 -12.34
N ASN A 191 4.53 -15.41 -12.04
CA ASN A 191 4.14 -14.32 -12.92
C ASN A 191 5.29 -13.30 -13.11
N GLY A 192 6.17 -13.15 -12.11
CA GLY A 192 7.39 -12.34 -12.20
C GLY A 192 8.46 -12.89 -13.16
N GLU A 193 8.49 -14.20 -13.41
CA GLU A 193 9.34 -14.82 -14.44
C GLU A 193 8.76 -14.62 -15.85
N GLU A 194 7.43 -14.59 -15.97
CA GLU A 194 6.70 -14.52 -17.25
C GLU A 194 6.60 -13.09 -17.84
N ILE A 195 6.98 -12.04 -17.10
CA ILE A 195 7.04 -10.63 -17.55
C ILE A 195 7.89 -10.47 -18.82
N GLY A 196 9.01 -11.18 -18.92
CA GLY A 196 10.03 -10.97 -19.94
C GLY A 196 10.61 -9.55 -19.87
N THR A 197 10.20 -8.68 -20.80
CA THR A 197 10.67 -7.29 -20.91
C THR A 197 9.55 -6.26 -20.74
N LYS A 198 8.35 -6.64 -20.27
CA LYS A 198 7.25 -5.69 -19.99
C LYS A 198 7.61 -4.74 -18.86
N THR A 199 7.17 -3.50 -18.95
CA THR A 199 7.27 -2.50 -17.89
C THR A 199 6.15 -2.63 -16.85
N PHE A 200 6.34 -2.04 -15.66
CA PHE A 200 5.34 -2.02 -14.60
C PHE A 200 4.00 -1.45 -15.08
N ASP A 201 4.02 -0.33 -15.82
CA ASP A 201 2.82 0.33 -16.33
C ASP A 201 2.10 -0.46 -17.44
N GLU A 202 2.77 -1.38 -18.11
CA GLU A 202 2.15 -2.30 -19.08
C GLU A 202 1.46 -3.45 -18.34
N CYS A 203 2.17 -4.09 -17.39
CA CYS A 203 1.57 -5.10 -16.53
C CYS A 203 0.39 -4.56 -15.72
N LEU A 204 0.44 -3.30 -15.25
CA LEU A 204 -0.67 -2.68 -14.50
C LEU A 204 -1.91 -2.43 -15.36
N LYS A 205 -1.76 -2.15 -16.67
CA LYS A 205 -2.90 -2.03 -17.60
C LYS A 205 -3.57 -3.37 -17.87
N ASP A 206 -2.77 -4.43 -18.00
CA ASP A 206 -3.27 -5.80 -18.18
C ASP A 206 -3.92 -6.36 -16.89
N TYR A 207 -3.62 -5.77 -15.72
CA TYR A 207 -4.07 -6.25 -14.41
C TYR A 207 -5.50 -5.81 -14.04
N LEU A 208 -6.47 -6.65 -14.40
CA LEU A 208 -7.92 -6.42 -14.23
C LEU A 208 -8.37 -5.88 -12.85
N PRO A 209 -7.83 -6.33 -11.69
CA PRO A 209 -8.21 -5.79 -10.38
C PRO A 209 -7.76 -4.34 -10.13
N ALA A 210 -6.80 -3.80 -10.88
CA ALA A 210 -6.42 -2.38 -10.80
C ALA A 210 -7.17 -1.51 -11.84
N THR A 211 -7.58 -2.09 -12.97
CA THR A 211 -8.20 -1.34 -14.08
C THR A 211 -9.72 -1.36 -14.12
N ASN A 212 -10.38 -2.20 -13.30
CA ASN A 212 -11.84 -2.26 -13.23
C ASN A 212 -12.43 -1.09 -12.39
N PRO A 213 -13.10 -0.09 -13.01
CA PRO A 213 -13.64 1.07 -12.28
C PRO A 213 -14.85 0.73 -11.40
N ASN A 214 -15.55 -0.37 -11.71
CA ASN A 214 -16.73 -0.83 -10.95
C ASN A 214 -16.35 -1.67 -9.73
N LEU A 215 -15.06 -1.95 -9.50
CA LEU A 215 -14.60 -2.82 -8.42
C LEU A 215 -14.96 -2.27 -7.03
N ALA A 216 -14.88 -0.95 -6.84
CA ALA A 216 -15.32 -0.30 -5.60
C ALA A 216 -16.83 -0.51 -5.36
N THR A 217 -17.65 -0.33 -6.40
CA THR A 217 -19.10 -0.58 -6.37
C THR A 217 -19.41 -2.05 -6.04
N LEU A 218 -18.67 -2.99 -6.64
CA LEU A 218 -18.80 -4.43 -6.44
C LEU A 218 -18.45 -4.87 -5.00
N PHE A 219 -17.55 -4.15 -4.33
CA PHE A 219 -17.26 -4.32 -2.90
C PHE A 219 -18.15 -3.49 -1.96
N GLY A 220 -19.03 -2.63 -2.50
CA GLY A 220 -19.84 -1.71 -1.71
C GLY A 220 -19.01 -0.62 -1.01
N ILE A 221 -17.89 -0.21 -1.60
CA ILE A 221 -17.05 0.89 -1.14
C ILE A 221 -17.61 2.20 -1.70
N GLN A 222 -17.95 3.14 -0.82
CA GLN A 222 -18.39 4.49 -1.18
C GLN A 222 -17.19 5.33 -1.64
N THR A 223 -17.11 5.61 -2.94
CA THR A 223 -16.02 6.40 -3.57
C THR A 223 -16.26 7.92 -3.52
N ASP A 224 -17.44 8.33 -3.08
CA ASP A 224 -17.86 9.72 -2.89
C ASP A 224 -17.41 10.33 -1.55
N LEU A 225 -16.89 9.52 -0.63
CA LEU A 225 -16.38 9.94 0.68
C LEU A 225 -14.86 9.83 0.78
N ALA A 226 -14.17 10.94 1.08
CA ALA A 226 -12.72 11.02 1.20
C ALA A 226 -12.20 10.47 2.54
N ILE A 227 -12.34 9.16 2.75
CA ILE A 227 -11.93 8.45 3.97
C ILE A 227 -10.44 8.05 3.90
N SER A 228 -9.70 8.25 4.99
CA SER A 228 -8.40 7.61 5.19
C SER A 228 -8.55 6.29 5.95
N PHE A 229 -7.81 5.25 5.54
CA PHE A 229 -7.72 3.98 6.27
C PHE A 229 -6.70 4.02 7.43
N LEU A 230 -5.89 5.08 7.53
CA LEU A 230 -4.94 5.29 8.63
C LEU A 230 -5.70 5.77 9.87
N HIS A 231 -5.52 5.11 11.02
CA HIS A 231 -6.35 5.30 12.22
C HIS A 231 -6.50 6.77 12.65
N ASP A 232 -5.39 7.50 12.79
CA ASP A 232 -5.37 8.89 13.27
C ASP A 232 -5.91 9.93 12.26
N LEU A 233 -6.06 9.50 11.01
CA LEU A 233 -6.57 10.30 9.89
C LEU A 233 -7.98 9.88 9.45
N LYS A 234 -8.56 8.89 10.12
CA LYS A 234 -9.94 8.48 9.92
C LYS A 234 -10.88 9.66 10.22
N ASP A 235 -12.03 9.69 9.55
CA ASP A 235 -13.10 10.68 9.72
C ASP A 235 -12.65 12.17 9.57
N THR A 236 -11.49 12.41 8.97
CA THR A 236 -10.88 13.73 8.74
C THR A 236 -11.23 14.24 7.35
N ASP A 237 -11.73 15.48 7.22
CA ASP A 237 -12.10 16.07 5.93
C ASP A 237 -10.88 16.56 5.12
N PHE A 238 -10.51 15.81 4.08
CA PHE A 238 -9.45 16.16 3.14
C PHE A 238 -9.90 17.11 2.01
N SER A 239 -11.08 17.74 2.10
CA SER A 239 -11.64 18.54 1.01
C SER A 239 -10.72 19.68 0.53
N PRO A 240 -10.70 19.99 -0.79
CA PRO A 240 -9.86 21.05 -1.34
C PRO A 240 -10.07 22.44 -0.72
N LYS A 241 -11.25 22.68 -0.14
CA LYS A 241 -11.63 23.95 0.51
C LYS A 241 -10.75 24.27 1.72
N GLN A 242 -10.41 23.26 2.52
CA GLN A 242 -9.53 23.43 3.70
C GLN A 242 -8.05 23.39 3.30
N ARG A 243 -7.69 22.53 2.33
CA ARG A 243 -6.30 22.28 1.93
C ARG A 243 -5.66 23.40 1.11
N ALA A 244 -6.40 24.07 0.23
CA ALA A 244 -5.82 25.07 -0.68
C ALA A 244 -5.26 26.34 0.02
N PRO A 245 -5.91 26.92 1.05
CA PRO A 245 -5.32 28.01 1.84
C PRO A 245 -4.02 27.62 2.55
N TYR A 246 -3.96 26.42 3.14
CA TYR A 246 -2.75 25.91 3.82
C TYR A 246 -1.56 25.77 2.87
N ILE A 247 -1.75 25.10 1.72
CA ILE A 247 -0.68 24.94 0.72
C ILE A 247 -0.16 26.30 0.25
N ARG A 248 -1.06 27.26 0.01
CA ARG A 248 -0.68 28.63 -0.39
C ARG A 248 0.09 29.36 0.72
N ARG A 249 -0.30 29.20 1.99
CA ARG A 249 0.43 29.75 3.15
C ARG A 249 1.88 29.24 3.16
N LYS A 250 2.08 27.92 3.08
CA LYS A 250 3.41 27.30 3.09
C LYS A 250 4.25 27.60 1.84
N GLN A 251 3.62 27.69 0.67
CA GLN A 251 4.29 28.13 -0.56
C GLN A 251 4.78 29.59 -0.46
N ASN A 252 3.96 30.48 0.12
CA ASN A 252 4.35 31.88 0.34
C ASN A 252 5.49 32.01 1.36
N GLU A 253 5.49 31.25 2.47
CA GLU A 253 6.61 31.20 3.41
C GLU A 253 7.92 30.78 2.72
N ASN A 254 7.90 29.66 1.99
CA ASN A 254 9.07 29.13 1.28
C ASN A 254 9.56 30.08 0.17
N LEU A 255 8.63 30.72 -0.56
CA LEU A 255 8.97 31.71 -1.59
C LEU A 255 9.55 32.99 -0.97
N SER A 256 8.98 33.48 0.13
CA SER A 256 9.50 34.62 0.89
C SER A 256 10.92 34.35 1.37
N MET A 257 11.19 33.18 1.96
CA MET A 257 12.54 32.75 2.36
C MET A 257 13.52 32.67 1.17
N SER A 258 13.08 32.16 0.03
CA SER A 258 13.89 32.09 -1.20
C SER A 258 14.24 33.47 -1.75
N VAL A 259 13.31 34.44 -1.67
CA VAL A 259 13.55 35.84 -2.06
C VAL A 259 14.44 36.56 -1.04
N ALA A 260 14.24 36.35 0.26
CA ALA A 260 15.08 36.92 1.32
C ALA A 260 16.54 36.48 1.19
N LYS A 261 16.80 35.21 0.84
CA LYS A 261 18.16 34.70 0.58
C LYS A 261 18.88 35.52 -0.51
N ARG A 262 18.19 35.90 -1.59
CA ARG A 262 18.77 36.76 -2.64
C ARG A 262 19.11 38.17 -2.13
N GLY A 263 18.36 38.68 -1.16
CA GLY A 263 18.71 39.91 -0.44
C GLY A 263 20.01 39.76 0.34
N VAL A 264 20.20 38.64 1.06
CA VAL A 264 21.46 38.34 1.78
C VAL A 264 22.63 38.21 0.81
N ASP A 265 22.44 37.58 -0.34
CA ASP A 265 23.47 37.48 -1.37
C ASP A 265 23.82 38.88 -1.95
N LYS A 266 22.85 39.77 -2.15
CA LYS A 266 23.12 41.18 -2.51
C LYS A 266 23.81 42.01 -1.41
N ILE A 267 23.62 41.71 -0.12
CA ILE A 267 24.45 42.30 0.95
C ILE A 267 25.92 41.88 0.79
N ARG A 268 26.19 40.60 0.46
CA ARG A 268 27.55 40.08 0.27
C ARG A 268 28.27 40.71 -0.93
N GLU A 269 27.52 41.08 -1.96
CA GLU A 269 28.02 41.84 -3.12
C GLU A 269 28.20 43.35 -2.84
N GLY A 270 27.82 43.83 -1.65
CA GLY A 270 27.86 45.25 -1.26
C GLY A 270 26.68 46.09 -1.76
N GLU A 271 25.79 45.51 -2.56
CA GLU A 271 24.57 46.13 -3.11
C GLU A 271 23.44 46.23 -2.06
N ASN A 272 23.68 46.92 -0.94
CA ASN A 272 22.71 47.07 0.14
C ASN A 272 21.36 47.64 -0.35
N ALA A 273 21.35 48.53 -1.35
CA ALA A 273 20.13 49.09 -1.93
C ALA A 273 19.29 48.03 -2.68
N THR A 274 19.93 47.18 -3.50
CA THR A 274 19.28 46.05 -4.18
C THR A 274 18.80 45.01 -3.16
N ALA A 275 19.57 44.80 -2.08
CA ALA A 275 19.18 43.90 -1.00
C ALA A 275 17.86 44.33 -0.32
N VAL A 276 17.70 45.62 0.02
CA VAL A 276 16.44 46.16 0.58
C VAL A 276 15.25 45.91 -0.35
N GLN A 277 15.40 46.01 -1.67
CA GLN A 277 14.33 45.69 -2.62
C GLN A 277 13.94 44.20 -2.57
N HIS A 278 14.91 43.29 -2.44
CA HIS A 278 14.63 41.87 -2.26
C HIS A 278 13.91 41.59 -0.94
N PHE A 279 14.33 42.18 0.18
CA PHE A 279 13.65 41.97 1.45
C PHE A 279 12.24 42.58 1.48
N ASN A 280 12.03 43.76 0.88
CA ASN A 280 10.69 44.32 0.68
C ASN A 280 9.78 43.35 -0.08
N LYS A 281 10.29 42.70 -1.14
CA LYS A 281 9.55 41.69 -1.91
C LYS A 281 9.31 40.39 -1.12
N ALA A 282 10.24 39.99 -0.24
CA ALA A 282 10.03 38.85 0.65
C ALA A 282 8.91 39.15 1.67
N LEU A 283 8.90 40.35 2.25
CA LEU A 283 7.92 40.78 3.24
C LEU A 283 6.53 41.01 2.63
N SER A 284 6.43 41.48 1.38
CA SER A 284 5.15 41.55 0.65
C SER A 284 4.57 40.17 0.26
N ILE A 285 5.34 39.08 0.42
CA ILE A 285 4.88 37.70 0.23
C ILE A 285 4.55 37.04 1.59
N CYS A 286 5.30 37.36 2.64
CA CYS A 286 5.06 36.93 4.01
C CYS A 286 5.57 38.00 5.00
N GLU A 287 4.65 38.79 5.54
CA GLU A 287 4.96 39.95 6.40
C GLU A 287 5.69 39.55 7.69
N LYS A 288 5.47 38.32 8.16
CA LYS A 288 6.04 37.78 9.40
C LYS A 288 7.38 37.03 9.19
N ASN A 289 8.04 37.22 8.05
CA ASN A 289 9.34 36.59 7.80
C ASN A 289 10.45 37.29 8.60
N ILE A 290 10.80 36.69 9.74
CA ILE A 290 11.87 37.14 10.66
C ILE A 290 13.20 37.35 9.93
N GLU A 291 13.64 36.41 9.09
CA GLU A 291 14.95 36.52 8.42
C GLU A 291 14.94 37.60 7.32
N ALA A 292 13.76 37.93 6.75
CA ALA A 292 13.63 39.06 5.85
C ALA A 292 13.66 40.41 6.58
N LEU A 293 13.06 40.52 7.78
CA LEU A 293 13.18 41.69 8.64
C LEU A 293 14.63 41.91 9.09
N VAL A 294 15.27 40.87 9.63
CA VAL A 294 16.69 40.92 10.09
C VAL A 294 17.64 41.23 8.93
N GLY A 295 17.41 40.64 7.76
CA GLY A 295 18.19 40.94 6.55
C GLY A 295 18.01 42.39 6.07
N ARG A 296 16.78 42.92 6.08
CA ARG A 296 16.52 44.32 5.71
C ARG A 296 17.16 45.29 6.70
N ALA A 297 17.08 44.99 8.00
CA ALA A 297 17.75 45.76 9.04
C ALA A 297 19.27 45.80 8.87
N ALA A 298 19.91 44.67 8.57
CA ALA A 298 21.34 44.62 8.29
C ALA A 298 21.71 45.50 7.08
N ALA A 299 20.90 45.48 6.02
CA ALA A 299 21.12 46.35 4.86
C ALA A 299 20.92 47.85 5.19
N TYR A 300 19.95 48.21 6.04
CA TYR A 300 19.77 49.59 6.52
C TYR A 300 20.91 50.05 7.44
N ALA A 301 21.41 49.18 8.34
CA ALA A 301 22.55 49.47 9.20
C ALA A 301 23.83 49.72 8.38
N ASN A 302 24.05 48.94 7.31
CA ASN A 302 25.14 49.17 6.36
C ASN A 302 25.04 50.52 5.60
N MET A 303 23.85 51.13 5.54
CA MET A 303 23.64 52.49 4.99
C MET A 303 23.69 53.60 6.06
N GLY A 304 23.94 53.26 7.33
CA GLY A 304 23.85 54.21 8.46
C GLY A 304 22.40 54.59 8.84
N GLN A 305 21.39 53.90 8.31
CA GLN A 305 19.97 54.16 8.55
C GLN A 305 19.45 53.44 9.80
N TYR A 306 20.17 53.60 10.92
CA TYR A 306 20.03 52.76 12.12
C TYR A 306 18.61 52.75 12.74
N ASN A 307 17.87 53.87 12.74
CA ASN A 307 16.47 53.88 13.22
C ASN A 307 15.53 52.97 12.41
N LEU A 308 15.76 52.80 11.10
CA LEU A 308 14.98 51.85 10.28
C LEU A 308 15.39 50.41 10.57
N ALA A 309 16.69 50.17 10.79
CA ALA A 309 17.20 48.87 11.21
C ALA A 309 16.65 48.45 12.58
N GLU A 310 16.64 49.36 13.57
CA GLU A 310 16.04 49.13 14.89
C GLU A 310 14.55 48.80 14.77
N THR A 311 13.79 49.54 13.95
CA THR A 311 12.35 49.29 13.74
C THR A 311 12.08 47.88 13.20
N ASP A 312 12.86 47.42 12.22
CA ASP A 312 12.75 46.06 11.67
C ASP A 312 13.19 44.98 12.67
N LEU A 313 14.16 45.27 13.54
CA LEU A 313 14.66 44.32 14.54
C LEU A 313 13.73 44.23 15.76
N ASP A 314 13.12 45.32 16.20
CA ASP A 314 12.03 45.29 17.20
C ASP A 314 10.83 44.50 16.65
N ALA A 315 10.47 44.68 15.36
CA ALA A 315 9.43 43.87 14.71
C ALA A 315 9.80 42.37 14.65
N ALA A 316 11.06 42.04 14.32
CA ALA A 316 11.55 40.65 14.32
C ALA A 316 11.50 40.02 15.72
N LEU A 317 11.89 40.77 16.77
CA LEU A 317 11.87 40.33 18.16
C LEU A 317 10.44 40.27 18.74
N ALA A 318 9.50 41.08 18.25
CA ALA A 318 8.09 40.95 18.60
C ALA A 318 7.46 39.63 18.06
N ILE A 319 7.98 39.09 16.95
CA ILE A 319 7.58 37.77 16.43
C ILE A 319 8.33 36.65 17.18
N ASN A 320 9.62 36.83 17.47
CA ASN A 320 10.41 35.86 18.26
C ASN A 320 11.50 36.56 19.09
N ALA A 321 11.21 36.82 20.37
CA ALA A 321 12.13 37.48 21.30
C ALA A 321 13.42 36.68 21.61
N SER A 322 13.44 35.39 21.27
CA SER A 322 14.63 34.53 21.42
C SER A 322 15.57 34.52 20.20
N HIS A 323 15.19 35.16 19.09
CA HIS A 323 15.92 35.03 17.82
C HIS A 323 17.34 35.60 17.87
N THR A 324 18.32 34.69 17.86
CA THR A 324 19.74 35.01 18.07
C THR A 324 20.29 36.04 17.10
N ASN A 325 19.94 35.94 15.81
CA ASN A 325 20.42 36.88 14.80
C ASN A 325 19.83 38.28 15.03
N ALA A 326 18.51 38.39 15.27
CA ALA A 326 17.87 39.67 15.56
C ALA A 326 18.47 40.35 16.81
N ARG A 327 18.70 39.61 17.89
CA ARG A 327 19.36 40.13 19.11
C ARG A 327 20.76 40.65 18.83
N ASN A 328 21.58 39.90 18.09
CA ASN A 328 22.95 40.28 17.76
C ASN A 328 23.00 41.52 16.84
N TYR A 329 22.16 41.58 15.79
CA TYR A 329 22.08 42.75 14.92
C TYR A 329 21.51 43.98 15.62
N MET A 330 20.61 43.81 16.59
CA MET A 330 20.09 44.91 17.43
C MET A 330 21.19 45.51 18.31
N ILE A 331 21.94 44.67 19.02
CA ILE A 331 23.10 45.10 19.83
C ILE A 331 24.08 45.92 18.98
N GLU A 332 24.44 45.43 17.79
CA GLU A 332 25.39 46.13 16.91
C GLU A 332 24.81 47.44 16.35
N THR A 333 23.55 47.45 15.92
CA THR A 333 22.85 48.64 15.40
C THR A 333 22.81 49.75 16.46
N LEU A 334 22.43 49.41 17.70
CA LEU A 334 22.40 50.33 18.83
C LEU A 334 23.80 50.86 19.18
N LEU A 335 24.83 50.01 19.13
CA LEU A 335 26.22 50.41 19.40
C LEU A 335 26.78 51.36 18.35
N GLN A 336 26.46 51.17 17.06
CA GLN A 336 26.95 52.06 16.01
C GLN A 336 26.16 53.39 15.97
N GLU A 337 24.86 53.37 16.28
CA GLU A 337 24.09 54.61 16.42
C GLU A 337 24.52 55.41 17.67
N ALA A 338 24.75 54.76 18.81
CA ALA A 338 25.20 55.42 20.02
C ALA A 338 26.53 56.19 19.82
N LYS A 339 27.51 55.58 19.12
CA LYS A 339 28.75 56.28 18.73
C LYS A 339 28.50 57.49 17.83
N ARG A 340 27.65 57.35 16.80
CA ARG A 340 27.31 58.47 15.90
C ARG A 340 26.61 59.61 16.66
N LEU A 341 25.81 59.29 17.68
CA LEU A 341 25.17 60.27 18.56
C LEU A 341 26.18 60.92 19.53
N GLU A 342 27.15 60.16 20.04
CA GLU A 342 28.27 60.62 20.85
C GLU A 342 29.18 61.59 20.06
N GLU A 343 29.54 61.25 18.82
CA GLU A 343 30.24 62.11 17.85
C GLU A 343 29.43 63.38 17.51
N ALA A 344 28.10 63.26 17.41
CA ALA A 344 27.19 64.40 17.20
C ALA A 344 26.87 65.18 18.48
N GLY A 345 27.50 64.87 19.62
CA GLY A 345 27.30 65.55 20.91
C GLY A 345 25.97 65.25 21.63
N LYS A 346 25.09 64.41 21.06
CA LYS A 346 23.78 63.99 21.58
C LYS A 346 23.92 62.91 22.67
N LYS A 347 24.59 63.25 23.77
CA LYS A 347 24.98 62.29 24.83
C LYS A 347 23.80 61.54 25.47
N ASP A 348 22.66 62.20 25.68
CA ASP A 348 21.49 61.56 26.30
C ASP A 348 20.82 60.53 25.38
N GLU A 349 20.74 60.83 24.08
CA GLU A 349 20.27 59.87 23.07
C GLU A 349 21.25 58.69 22.95
N ALA A 350 22.56 58.95 22.95
CA ALA A 350 23.59 57.90 22.97
C ALA A 350 23.46 56.99 24.21
N LYS A 351 23.21 57.56 25.39
CA LYS A 351 23.05 56.82 26.65
C LYS A 351 21.91 55.81 26.57
N THR A 352 20.72 56.24 26.15
CA THR A 352 19.55 55.33 26.06
C THR A 352 19.75 54.19 25.06
N LYS A 353 20.49 54.42 23.96
CA LYS A 353 20.85 53.38 22.98
C LYS A 353 21.87 52.38 23.56
N TYR A 354 22.87 52.83 24.32
CA TYR A 354 23.76 51.94 25.08
C TYR A 354 22.99 51.12 26.14
N GLU A 355 22.06 51.73 26.87
CA GLU A 355 21.20 51.05 27.87
C GLU A 355 20.29 49.99 27.22
N LYS A 356 19.62 50.29 26.09
CA LYS A 356 18.81 49.30 25.33
C LYS A 356 19.65 48.15 24.78
N SER A 357 20.95 48.36 24.53
CA SER A 357 21.86 47.28 24.12
C SER A 357 22.12 46.31 25.28
N LEU A 358 22.35 46.83 26.49
CA LEU A 358 22.62 46.04 27.70
C LEU A 358 21.44 45.17 28.14
N THR A 359 20.20 45.65 28.02
CA THR A 359 19.01 44.83 28.36
C THR A 359 18.84 43.61 27.47
N ILE A 360 19.45 43.59 26.27
CA ILE A 360 19.47 42.44 25.36
C ILE A 360 20.65 41.51 25.70
N LYS A 361 21.81 42.06 26.08
CA LYS A 361 23.01 41.33 26.50
C LYS A 361 24.05 42.27 27.12
N ASP A 362 24.72 41.83 28.18
CA ASP A 362 25.95 42.47 28.68
C ASP A 362 27.07 42.46 27.61
N ASP A 363 27.17 43.54 26.84
CA ASP A 363 28.27 43.80 25.91
C ASP A 363 29.25 44.80 26.55
N ALA A 364 30.50 44.37 26.73
CA ALA A 364 31.57 45.20 27.28
C ALA A 364 31.82 46.49 26.46
N ARG A 365 31.39 46.54 25.19
CA ARG A 365 31.44 47.74 24.35
C ARG A 365 30.40 48.76 24.76
N ALA A 366 29.18 48.33 25.12
CA ALA A 366 28.14 49.22 25.64
C ALA A 366 28.49 49.73 27.04
N LEU A 367 29.01 48.85 27.92
CA LEU A 367 29.53 49.24 29.23
C LEU A 367 30.68 50.26 29.12
N ASN A 368 31.63 50.06 28.19
CA ASN A 368 32.70 51.03 27.97
C ASN A 368 32.21 52.33 27.30
N GLY A 369 31.17 52.29 26.46
CA GLY A 369 30.53 53.48 25.88
C GLY A 369 29.88 54.35 26.96
N LEU A 370 29.01 53.76 27.79
CA LEU A 370 28.46 54.40 29.00
C LEU A 370 29.59 54.94 29.90
N ARG A 371 30.59 54.11 30.20
CA ARG A 371 31.73 54.52 31.03
C ARG A 371 32.60 55.60 30.39
N ASN A 372 32.56 55.80 29.07
CA ASN A 372 33.27 56.89 28.38
C ASN A 372 32.45 58.17 28.33
N LEU A 373 31.12 58.08 28.24
CA LEU A 373 30.21 59.21 28.48
C LEU A 373 30.34 59.72 29.94
N GLU A 374 30.62 58.83 30.89
CA GLU A 374 30.91 59.13 32.30
C GLU A 374 32.37 59.56 32.58
N ARG A 375 33.35 58.99 31.86
CA ARG A 375 34.79 59.30 32.03
C ARG A 375 35.17 60.58 31.29
N SER A 376 35.25 61.68 32.05
CA SER A 376 36.26 62.71 31.76
C SER A 376 37.67 62.07 31.72
N PRO A 377 38.59 62.56 30.86
CA PRO A 377 39.75 61.77 30.44
C PRO A 377 40.81 61.59 31.52
N SER A 378 41.01 60.36 32.01
CA SER A 378 42.04 60.00 33.01
C SER A 378 42.47 58.52 32.96
N VAL A 379 43.78 58.30 32.73
CA VAL A 379 44.59 57.07 33.02
C VAL A 379 44.39 55.81 32.15
N GLU A 380 45.50 55.23 31.67
CA GLU A 380 45.60 54.03 30.81
C GLU A 380 46.96 53.28 30.97
N ILE A 381 47.11 52.09 30.34
CA ILE A 381 48.35 51.31 30.04
C ILE A 381 48.99 50.47 31.19
N VAL A 382 49.15 49.13 31.01
CA VAL A 382 50.42 48.34 30.80
C VAL A 382 50.13 46.82 30.64
N LYS A 383 50.75 46.14 29.64
CA LYS A 383 51.38 44.76 29.65
C LYS A 383 51.00 43.81 28.49
N MET A 384 52.00 43.42 27.69
CA MET A 384 52.09 42.14 26.94
C MET A 384 53.55 41.76 26.64
N LYS A 385 53.95 40.48 26.83
CA LYS A 385 54.97 39.70 26.06
C LYS A 385 55.46 38.44 26.82
N ASN A 386 55.28 37.26 26.22
CA ASN A 386 56.26 36.15 26.07
C ASN A 386 55.56 34.80 25.81
N ASP A 387 56.03 34.02 24.82
CA ASP A 387 56.38 32.59 24.96
C ASP A 387 56.84 31.96 23.62
N GLY A 388 57.66 30.90 23.67
CA GLY A 388 57.90 30.04 22.49
C GLY A 388 59.23 29.27 22.42
N ALA A 389 59.34 28.08 23.05
CA ALA A 389 60.51 27.19 22.91
C ALA A 389 60.30 25.69 23.31
N LYS A 390 59.35 24.94 22.72
CA LYS A 390 59.18 23.47 23.00
C LYS A 390 58.69 22.61 21.82
N THR A 391 59.50 22.39 20.77
CA THR A 391 59.04 21.73 19.52
C THR A 391 60.04 20.81 18.77
N LYS A 392 60.90 20.02 19.45
CA LYS A 392 61.78 19.02 18.76
C LYS A 392 61.62 17.54 19.12
N ASP A 393 61.62 17.14 20.39
CA ASP A 393 61.74 15.70 20.75
C ASP A 393 60.53 14.81 20.35
N ARG A 394 59.33 15.38 20.25
CA ARG A 394 58.08 14.64 20.01
C ARG A 394 57.98 13.89 18.67
N LYS A 395 58.92 14.06 17.73
CA LYS A 395 58.84 13.43 16.39
C LYS A 395 59.42 12.02 16.30
N THR A 396 60.33 11.62 17.20
CA THR A 396 61.14 10.41 17.00
C THR A 396 60.43 9.11 17.44
N GLU A 397 59.59 9.17 18.48
CA GLU A 397 58.86 7.99 18.99
C GLU A 397 57.72 7.53 18.07
N TYR A 398 56.97 8.48 17.49
CA TYR A 398 55.81 8.21 16.63
C TYR A 398 56.14 7.29 15.44
N SER A 399 57.36 7.38 14.90
CA SER A 399 57.82 6.56 13.77
C SER A 399 57.84 5.05 14.12
N LYS A 400 58.43 4.67 15.25
CA LYS A 400 58.58 3.26 15.66
C LYS A 400 57.25 2.60 16.03
N ALA A 401 56.25 3.38 16.47
CA ALA A 401 54.92 2.88 16.79
C ALA A 401 54.09 2.51 15.55
N ALA A 402 54.29 3.21 14.43
CA ALA A 402 53.52 3.00 13.20
C ALA A 402 53.83 1.66 12.52
N ASP A 403 55.11 1.34 12.33
CA ASP A 403 55.54 0.14 11.57
C ASP A 403 55.11 -1.18 12.25
N LYS A 404 55.12 -1.21 13.60
CA LYS A 404 54.61 -2.35 14.38
C LYS A 404 53.10 -2.57 14.21
N ARG A 405 52.34 -1.53 13.85
CA ARG A 405 50.92 -1.61 13.48
C ARG A 405 50.74 -2.16 12.06
N GLN A 406 51.58 -1.73 11.12
CA GLN A 406 51.55 -2.13 9.69
C GLN A 406 51.61 -3.65 9.51
N ARG A 407 52.55 -4.32 10.20
CA ARG A 407 52.72 -5.79 10.13
C ARG A 407 51.50 -6.59 10.62
N ARG A 408 50.72 -6.04 11.56
CA ARG A 408 49.50 -6.68 12.13
C ARG A 408 48.25 -6.53 11.24
N LYS A 409 48.33 -5.82 10.12
CA LYS A 409 47.26 -5.80 9.11
C LYS A 409 47.42 -6.94 8.11
N ARG A 410 48.55 -6.95 7.39
CA ARG A 410 48.87 -7.88 6.28
C ARG A 410 48.60 -9.36 6.56
N ARG A 411 48.82 -9.83 7.80
CA ARG A 411 48.54 -11.23 8.17
C ARG A 411 47.05 -11.59 8.07
N ARG A 412 46.14 -10.72 8.55
CA ARG A 412 44.69 -10.95 8.50
C ARG A 412 44.12 -10.81 7.09
N ASP A 413 44.75 -9.99 6.26
CA ASP A 413 44.39 -9.84 4.85
C ASP A 413 44.70 -11.14 4.07
N ALA A 414 45.78 -11.85 4.42
CA ALA A 414 46.15 -13.14 3.83
C ALA A 414 45.28 -14.32 4.34
N GLU A 415 44.95 -14.36 5.63
CA GLU A 415 44.11 -15.42 6.22
C GLU A 415 42.72 -15.47 5.56
N LYS A 416 42.14 -14.32 5.17
CA LYS A 416 40.87 -14.24 4.43
C LYS A 416 40.94 -14.72 2.98
N LEU A 417 42.09 -14.63 2.30
CA LEU A 417 42.18 -14.96 0.88
C LEU A 417 41.96 -16.47 0.65
N ALA A 418 42.57 -17.29 1.50
CA ALA A 418 42.42 -18.76 1.48
C ALA A 418 41.01 -19.24 1.85
N GLU A 419 40.21 -18.40 2.52
CA GLU A 419 38.81 -18.68 2.87
C GLU A 419 37.90 -18.56 1.63
N TYR A 420 38.08 -17.50 0.82
CA TYR A 420 37.36 -17.33 -0.45
C TYR A 420 37.72 -18.38 -1.50
N GLU A 421 38.96 -18.85 -1.56
CA GLU A 421 39.39 -19.88 -2.53
C GLU A 421 38.66 -21.22 -2.33
N ARG A 422 38.31 -21.57 -1.08
CA ARG A 422 37.47 -22.75 -0.78
C ARG A 422 36.03 -22.55 -1.24
N PHE A 423 35.41 -21.43 -0.87
CA PHE A 423 34.03 -21.11 -1.25
C PHE A 423 33.82 -21.13 -2.78
N ILE A 424 34.79 -20.66 -3.57
CA ILE A 424 34.73 -20.70 -5.04
C ILE A 424 34.83 -22.13 -5.61
N ALA A 425 35.52 -23.04 -4.91
CA ALA A 425 35.49 -24.46 -5.25
C ALA A 425 34.13 -25.12 -4.89
N GLU A 426 33.38 -24.53 -3.95
CA GLU A 426 32.14 -25.06 -3.36
C GLU A 426 30.84 -24.72 -4.12
N LEU A 427 30.92 -24.12 -5.31
CA LEU A 427 29.74 -23.69 -6.09
C LEU A 427 29.55 -24.41 -7.44
N LYS A 428 30.49 -25.28 -7.85
CA LYS A 428 30.62 -25.73 -9.24
C LYS A 428 29.90 -27.04 -9.67
N SER A 429 28.88 -27.57 -8.96
CA SER A 429 28.39 -28.95 -9.26
C SER A 429 26.88 -29.31 -9.32
N LYS A 430 25.90 -28.39 -9.46
CA LYS A 430 24.47 -28.78 -9.68
C LYS A 430 23.63 -27.91 -10.67
N LYS A 431 22.76 -28.52 -11.53
CA LYS A 431 21.72 -27.89 -12.43
C LYS A 431 20.41 -28.75 -12.65
N PRO A 432 19.26 -28.23 -13.19
CA PRO A 432 17.83 -28.58 -12.81
C PRO A 432 16.91 -29.47 -13.73
N PHE A 433 15.59 -29.59 -13.39
CA PHE A 433 14.49 -30.33 -14.10
C PHE A 433 13.04 -29.73 -13.97
N LEU A 434 12.01 -30.29 -14.67
CA LEU A 434 10.59 -29.80 -14.88
C LEU A 434 9.58 -30.99 -15.14
N LEU A 435 8.22 -31.00 -15.27
CA LEU A 435 7.02 -30.09 -15.17
C LEU A 435 5.66 -30.92 -15.18
N GLN A 436 4.47 -30.37 -14.82
CA GLN A 436 3.10 -30.97 -15.02
C GLN A 436 1.93 -29.93 -14.99
N ALA A 437 0.67 -30.30 -15.32
CA ALA A 437 -0.55 -29.44 -15.32
C ALA A 437 -1.78 -30.05 -14.58
N VAL A 438 -2.74 -29.23 -14.13
CA VAL A 438 -3.69 -29.55 -13.03
C VAL A 438 -5.12 -28.99 -13.23
N MET A 439 -6.18 -29.72 -12.78
CA MET A 439 -7.58 -29.23 -12.67
C MET A 439 -7.73 -28.17 -11.57
N ILE A 440 -8.39 -27.05 -11.86
CA ILE A 440 -8.46 -25.91 -10.95
C ILE A 440 -9.64 -26.04 -9.98
N ILE A 441 -9.35 -25.96 -8.69
CA ILE A 441 -10.34 -26.00 -7.59
C ILE A 441 -10.35 -24.64 -6.89
N GLU A 442 -11.47 -23.92 -6.99
CA GLU A 442 -11.68 -22.64 -6.31
C GLU A 442 -12.48 -22.84 -5.02
N ARG A 443 -12.05 -22.20 -3.93
CA ARG A 443 -12.61 -22.41 -2.58
C ARG A 443 -13.18 -21.09 -2.04
N ILE A 444 -14.50 -20.98 -2.04
CA ILE A 444 -15.23 -19.80 -1.59
C ILE A 444 -15.74 -20.06 -0.18
N GLU A 445 -15.31 -19.25 0.80
CA GLU A 445 -15.70 -19.44 2.21
C GLU A 445 -16.94 -18.61 2.56
N VAL A 446 -17.97 -19.30 3.06
CA VAL A 446 -19.27 -18.72 3.41
C VAL A 446 -19.57 -19.01 4.88
N GLY A 447 -20.00 -17.97 5.62
CA GLY A 447 -19.96 -17.96 7.09
C GLY A 447 -20.99 -18.85 7.82
N ARG A 448 -21.82 -19.60 7.11
CA ARG A 448 -22.89 -20.46 7.66
C ARG A 448 -23.29 -21.58 6.70
N CYS A 449 -24.00 -22.58 7.20
CA CYS A 449 -24.69 -23.60 6.39
C CYS A 449 -25.63 -22.97 5.35
N LEU A 450 -25.65 -23.56 4.15
CA LEU A 450 -26.45 -23.06 3.03
C LEU A 450 -27.62 -23.99 2.72
N CYS A 451 -28.84 -23.51 2.94
CA CYS A 451 -30.05 -24.13 2.41
C CYS A 451 -30.10 -24.04 0.87
N ILE A 452 -30.99 -24.81 0.24
CA ILE A 452 -31.13 -24.83 -1.23
C ILE A 452 -31.43 -23.45 -1.82
N HIS A 453 -32.27 -22.64 -1.17
CA HIS A 453 -32.59 -21.29 -1.62
C HIS A 453 -31.39 -20.32 -1.50
N ALA A 454 -30.51 -20.51 -0.51
CA ALA A 454 -29.26 -19.74 -0.40
C ALA A 454 -28.22 -20.19 -1.44
N GLN A 455 -28.22 -21.46 -1.85
CA GLN A 455 -27.37 -21.96 -2.94
C GLN A 455 -27.85 -21.48 -4.31
N LEU A 456 -29.16 -21.33 -4.53
CA LEU A 456 -29.71 -20.62 -5.70
C LEU A 456 -29.14 -19.20 -5.81
N GLN A 457 -29.11 -18.45 -4.70
CA GLN A 457 -28.53 -17.10 -4.68
C GLN A 457 -27.01 -17.09 -4.87
N ALA A 458 -26.29 -18.09 -4.34
CA ALA A 458 -24.86 -18.26 -4.60
C ALA A 458 -24.57 -18.54 -6.09
N VAL A 459 -25.36 -19.43 -6.72
CA VAL A 459 -25.27 -19.75 -8.16
C VAL A 459 -25.62 -18.53 -9.03
N ASP A 460 -26.68 -17.78 -8.70
CA ASP A 460 -27.02 -16.52 -9.38
C ASP A 460 -25.90 -15.48 -9.24
N THR A 461 -25.27 -15.38 -8.05
CA THR A 461 -24.11 -14.49 -7.82
C THR A 461 -22.89 -14.91 -8.66
N VAL A 462 -22.56 -16.20 -8.70
CA VAL A 462 -21.46 -16.75 -9.52
C VAL A 462 -21.75 -16.51 -11.01
N LEU A 463 -22.97 -16.76 -11.47
CA LEU A 463 -23.39 -16.55 -12.85
C LEU A 463 -23.29 -15.06 -13.26
N GLN A 464 -23.81 -14.13 -12.44
CA GLN A 464 -23.68 -12.69 -12.71
C GLN A 464 -22.22 -12.22 -12.72
N SER A 465 -21.38 -12.78 -11.84
CA SER A 465 -19.95 -12.49 -11.81
C SER A 465 -19.25 -12.96 -13.08
N LEU A 466 -19.46 -14.23 -13.48
CA LEU A 466 -18.89 -14.81 -14.71
C LEU A 466 -19.34 -14.06 -15.97
N LEU A 467 -20.64 -13.72 -16.07
CA LEU A 467 -21.19 -12.96 -17.21
C LEU A 467 -20.48 -11.62 -17.39
N TYR A 468 -20.23 -10.89 -16.29
CA TYR A 468 -19.56 -9.60 -16.34
C TYR A 468 -18.03 -9.73 -16.51
N GLN A 469 -17.37 -10.57 -15.72
CA GLN A 469 -15.91 -10.79 -15.78
C GLN A 469 -15.42 -11.29 -17.14
N ARG A 470 -16.23 -12.07 -17.85
CA ARG A 470 -15.91 -12.57 -19.19
C ARG A 470 -16.31 -11.63 -20.33
N GLY A 471 -16.98 -10.51 -20.04
CA GLY A 471 -17.45 -9.57 -21.08
C GLY A 471 -18.56 -10.15 -21.96
N ILE A 472 -19.44 -10.97 -21.37
CA ILE A 472 -20.67 -11.47 -22.03
C ILE A 472 -21.78 -10.41 -21.97
N VAL A 473 -21.71 -9.57 -20.94
CA VAL A 473 -22.52 -8.37 -20.74
C VAL A 473 -21.61 -7.15 -20.50
N PRO A 474 -21.98 -5.93 -20.94
CA PRO A 474 -21.10 -4.76 -20.86
C PRO A 474 -20.98 -4.15 -19.44
N CYS A 475 -21.97 -4.38 -18.58
CA CYS A 475 -22.00 -3.89 -17.18
C CYS A 475 -22.59 -4.94 -16.24
N VAL A 476 -22.65 -4.66 -14.94
CA VAL A 476 -23.12 -5.64 -13.95
C VAL A 476 -24.61 -5.89 -14.14
N VAL A 477 -25.05 -7.15 -14.07
CA VAL A 477 -26.45 -7.57 -14.35
C VAL A 477 -27.49 -6.80 -13.52
N THR A 478 -27.16 -6.38 -12.29
CA THR A 478 -28.01 -5.51 -11.45
C THR A 478 -28.23 -4.12 -12.03
N GLN A 479 -27.29 -3.58 -12.81
CA GLN A 479 -27.41 -2.30 -13.51
C GLN A 479 -28.31 -2.43 -14.75
N LEU A 480 -28.17 -3.51 -15.51
CA LEU A 480 -29.04 -3.82 -16.68
C LEU A 480 -30.53 -3.94 -16.32
N PHE A 481 -30.87 -4.35 -15.09
CA PHE A 481 -32.25 -4.33 -14.60
C PHE A 481 -32.78 -2.92 -14.27
N SER A 482 -31.90 -1.92 -14.12
CA SER A 482 -32.25 -0.55 -13.69
C SER A 482 -32.22 0.47 -14.82
N THR A 483 -31.38 0.25 -15.84
CA THR A 483 -31.26 1.06 -17.05
C THR A 483 -31.37 0.15 -18.26
N ILE A 484 -32.48 0.27 -19.00
CA ILE A 484 -32.78 -0.53 -20.19
C ILE A 484 -32.88 0.45 -21.36
N GLU A 485 -31.88 0.49 -22.21
CA GLU A 485 -31.77 1.45 -23.32
C GLU A 485 -31.65 0.77 -24.69
N SER A 486 -31.08 -0.44 -24.74
CA SER A 486 -30.87 -1.22 -25.96
C SER A 486 -31.84 -2.40 -26.11
N HIS A 487 -32.22 -2.70 -27.35
CA HIS A 487 -33.01 -3.87 -27.72
C HIS A 487 -32.32 -5.20 -27.39
N ASP A 488 -30.99 -5.24 -27.37
CA ASP A 488 -30.25 -6.45 -27.01
C ASP A 488 -30.14 -6.60 -25.48
N GLU A 489 -30.18 -5.51 -24.71
CA GLU A 489 -30.36 -5.53 -23.25
C GLU A 489 -31.76 -6.04 -22.87
N ILE A 490 -32.82 -5.58 -23.56
CA ILE A 490 -34.19 -6.08 -23.38
C ILE A 490 -34.21 -7.60 -23.56
N LYS A 491 -33.64 -8.11 -24.65
CA LYS A 491 -33.55 -9.56 -24.92
C LYS A 491 -32.70 -10.31 -23.90
N PHE A 492 -31.61 -9.72 -23.41
CA PHE A 492 -30.84 -10.29 -22.32
C PHE A 492 -31.67 -10.38 -21.03
N VAL A 493 -32.37 -9.31 -20.65
CA VAL A 493 -33.22 -9.25 -19.45
C VAL A 493 -34.36 -10.28 -19.53
N GLU A 494 -35.04 -10.40 -20.68
CA GLU A 494 -36.06 -11.43 -20.93
C GLU A 494 -35.49 -12.86 -20.84
N THR A 495 -34.32 -13.11 -21.44
CA THR A 495 -33.66 -14.43 -21.43
C THR A 495 -33.17 -14.78 -20.02
N TYR A 496 -32.57 -13.82 -19.30
CA TYR A 496 -32.06 -13.99 -17.95
C TYR A 496 -33.19 -14.15 -16.93
N ALA A 497 -34.34 -13.49 -17.12
CA ALA A 497 -35.54 -13.73 -16.32
C ALA A 497 -36.01 -15.19 -16.41
N LYS A 498 -36.08 -15.76 -17.62
CA LYS A 498 -36.43 -17.17 -17.84
C LYS A 498 -35.40 -18.14 -17.25
N ILE A 499 -34.12 -17.79 -17.27
CA ILE A 499 -33.07 -18.57 -16.59
C ILE A 499 -33.26 -18.54 -15.07
N ARG A 500 -33.50 -17.37 -14.47
CA ARG A 500 -33.78 -17.25 -13.03
C ARG A 500 -35.07 -17.96 -12.62
N GLU A 501 -36.05 -18.04 -13.51
CA GLU A 501 -37.28 -18.82 -13.32
C GLU A 501 -37.00 -20.33 -13.35
N ALA A 502 -36.34 -20.84 -14.40
CA ALA A 502 -35.95 -22.25 -14.47
C ALA A 502 -35.06 -22.69 -13.28
N LEU A 503 -34.09 -21.85 -12.89
CA LEU A 503 -33.27 -22.08 -11.69
C LEU A 503 -34.09 -22.02 -10.40
N ARG A 504 -35.06 -21.10 -10.26
CA ARG A 504 -35.96 -21.07 -9.09
C ARG A 504 -36.77 -22.36 -8.95
N GLU A 505 -37.26 -22.91 -10.06
CA GLU A 505 -37.99 -24.18 -10.07
C GLU A 505 -37.08 -25.37 -9.72
N LEU A 506 -35.90 -25.44 -10.33
CA LEU A 506 -34.89 -26.48 -10.03
C LEU A 506 -34.45 -26.45 -8.55
N PHE A 507 -34.29 -25.27 -7.95
CA PHE A 507 -33.87 -25.10 -6.55
C PHE A 507 -35.05 -25.06 -5.54
N ARG A 508 -36.25 -25.53 -5.91
CA ARG A 508 -37.35 -25.76 -4.93
C ARG A 508 -36.96 -26.86 -3.93
N SER A 509 -37.45 -26.73 -2.68
CA SER A 509 -37.15 -27.69 -1.60
C SER A 509 -37.50 -29.17 -1.90
N CYS A 510 -38.44 -29.44 -2.82
CA CYS A 510 -38.73 -30.79 -3.30
C CYS A 510 -37.56 -31.47 -4.04
N ASN A 511 -36.67 -30.69 -4.65
CA ASN A 511 -35.51 -31.17 -5.40
C ASN A 511 -34.23 -31.30 -4.54
N ARG A 512 -34.30 -31.05 -3.22
CA ARG A 512 -33.12 -31.00 -2.34
C ARG A 512 -32.25 -32.24 -2.38
N ARG A 513 -32.86 -33.42 -2.55
CA ARG A 513 -32.17 -34.72 -2.65
C ARG A 513 -32.12 -35.26 -4.10
N ALA A 514 -32.35 -34.40 -5.09
CA ALA A 514 -32.35 -34.75 -6.51
C ALA A 514 -31.34 -33.92 -7.33
N LEU A 515 -31.15 -32.63 -7.01
CA LEU A 515 -30.21 -31.73 -7.70
C LEU A 515 -28.79 -31.88 -7.12
N HIS A 516 -27.82 -32.26 -7.96
CA HIS A 516 -26.44 -32.58 -7.54
C HIS A 516 -25.42 -31.50 -7.92
N GLU A 517 -25.55 -30.88 -9.10
CA GLU A 517 -24.53 -30.00 -9.67
C GLU A 517 -25.16 -29.04 -10.67
N ILE A 518 -24.68 -27.80 -10.72
CA ILE A 518 -24.93 -26.86 -11.82
C ILE A 518 -23.62 -26.68 -12.59
N VAL A 519 -23.70 -26.80 -13.91
CA VAL A 519 -22.57 -26.54 -14.82
C VAL A 519 -22.91 -25.37 -15.73
N ILE A 520 -22.06 -24.35 -15.73
CA ILE A 520 -22.15 -23.21 -16.63
C ILE A 520 -21.09 -23.39 -17.72
N ILE A 521 -21.52 -23.53 -18.97
CA ILE A 521 -20.65 -23.68 -20.14
C ILE A 521 -20.62 -22.38 -20.93
N ILE A 522 -19.42 -21.88 -21.21
CA ILE A 522 -19.18 -20.74 -22.09
C ILE A 522 -18.46 -21.26 -23.35
N GLY A 523 -19.01 -20.99 -24.54
CA GLY A 523 -18.43 -21.48 -25.80
C GLY A 523 -19.29 -21.18 -27.02
N ALA A 524 -19.08 -21.91 -28.12
CA ALA A 524 -19.92 -21.80 -29.31
C ALA A 524 -21.23 -22.62 -29.18
N SER A 525 -21.18 -23.73 -28.44
CA SER A 525 -22.30 -24.62 -28.11
C SER A 525 -21.91 -25.50 -26.91
N CYS A 526 -22.86 -26.25 -26.32
CA CYS A 526 -22.57 -27.19 -25.22
C CYS A 526 -21.50 -28.23 -25.60
N ALA A 527 -21.49 -28.68 -26.86
CA ALA A 527 -20.54 -29.66 -27.39
C ALA A 527 -19.17 -29.07 -27.78
N ILE A 528 -19.05 -27.73 -27.83
CA ILE A 528 -17.78 -27.02 -28.08
C ILE A 528 -17.56 -25.97 -26.97
N PRO A 529 -17.29 -26.44 -25.73
CA PRO A 529 -16.97 -25.57 -24.61
C PRO A 529 -15.59 -24.92 -24.81
N GLN A 530 -15.49 -23.64 -24.47
CA GLN A 530 -14.22 -22.96 -24.24
C GLN A 530 -13.88 -22.98 -22.74
N GLU A 531 -14.92 -22.88 -21.91
CA GLU A 531 -14.84 -22.86 -20.45
C GLU A 531 -15.99 -23.65 -19.82
N ILE A 532 -15.71 -24.32 -18.71
CA ILE A 532 -16.65 -25.14 -17.94
C ILE A 532 -16.51 -24.77 -16.46
N TYR A 533 -17.60 -24.29 -15.85
CA TYR A 533 -17.66 -23.95 -14.43
C TYR A 533 -18.59 -24.93 -13.72
N GLN A 534 -18.04 -25.72 -12.80
CA GLN A 534 -18.75 -26.72 -12.01
C GLN A 534 -19.08 -26.15 -10.63
N ILE A 535 -20.36 -26.18 -10.25
CA ILE A 535 -20.85 -25.80 -8.93
C ILE A 535 -21.61 -26.99 -8.33
N PRO A 536 -20.94 -27.87 -7.57
CA PRO A 536 -21.59 -28.96 -6.84
C PRO A 536 -22.54 -28.39 -5.77
N ILE A 537 -23.77 -28.88 -5.76
CA ILE A 537 -24.82 -28.45 -4.83
C ILE A 537 -24.77 -29.38 -3.61
N LYS A 538 -24.66 -28.80 -2.41
CA LYS A 538 -24.46 -29.52 -1.15
C LYS A 538 -25.38 -28.97 -0.08
N VAL A 539 -26.66 -29.33 -0.11
CA VAL A 539 -27.63 -28.75 0.81
C VAL A 539 -27.44 -29.34 2.20
N CYS A 540 -27.34 -28.44 3.19
CA CYS A 540 -27.38 -28.82 4.59
C CYS A 540 -28.86 -29.02 4.98
N ASP A 541 -29.24 -30.24 5.32
CA ASP A 541 -30.51 -30.49 6.01
C ASP A 541 -30.40 -30.02 7.48
N SER A 542 -31.54 -29.92 8.15
CA SER A 542 -31.68 -29.79 9.60
C SER A 542 -32.78 -30.77 10.06
N PHE A 543 -32.93 -30.99 11.37
CA PHE A 543 -33.92 -31.93 11.90
C PHE A 543 -35.37 -31.68 11.44
N GLU A 544 -35.72 -30.45 11.07
CA GLU A 544 -37.05 -30.05 10.56
C GLU A 544 -37.15 -29.96 9.03
N SER A 545 -36.07 -30.26 8.31
CA SER A 545 -35.98 -30.00 6.86
C SER A 545 -36.56 -31.13 6.02
N ASP A 546 -37.87 -31.06 5.79
CA ASP A 546 -38.63 -32.02 5.00
C ASP A 546 -38.48 -31.85 3.46
N HIS A 547 -39.04 -32.80 2.69
CA HIS A 547 -39.15 -32.70 1.22
C HIS A 547 -40.08 -31.56 0.72
N SER A 548 -40.84 -30.94 1.61
CA SER A 548 -41.80 -29.86 1.29
C SER A 548 -41.43 -28.51 1.88
N HIS A 549 -40.63 -28.49 2.96
CA HIS A 549 -40.30 -27.29 3.73
C HIS A 549 -38.80 -27.23 4.03
N CYS A 550 -38.28 -26.03 4.26
CA CYS A 550 -36.91 -25.84 4.76
C CYS A 550 -37.01 -25.28 6.18
N GLY A 551 -36.32 -25.89 7.14
CA GLY A 551 -36.41 -25.52 8.57
C GLY A 551 -35.82 -24.13 8.88
N GLU A 552 -35.78 -23.77 10.16
CA GLU A 552 -35.50 -22.40 10.65
C GLU A 552 -34.29 -21.70 10.03
N ASN A 553 -33.25 -22.44 9.63
CA ASN A 553 -32.05 -21.90 8.95
C ASN A 553 -32.29 -21.40 7.50
N CYS A 554 -33.53 -21.38 7.02
CA CYS A 554 -33.91 -20.92 5.68
C CYS A 554 -33.92 -19.38 5.55
N ALA A 555 -32.73 -18.79 5.38
CA ALA A 555 -32.55 -17.36 5.13
C ALA A 555 -31.77 -17.07 3.84
N GLU A 556 -32.08 -15.94 3.20
CA GLU A 556 -31.32 -15.38 2.07
C GLU A 556 -29.87 -15.02 2.46
N LEU A 557 -28.97 -14.95 1.48
CA LEU A 557 -27.59 -14.51 1.68
C LEU A 557 -27.56 -13.01 2.04
N SER A 558 -26.93 -12.67 3.16
CA SER A 558 -26.74 -11.28 3.57
C SER A 558 -25.80 -10.52 2.63
N ALA A 559 -25.91 -9.19 2.62
CA ALA A 559 -24.99 -8.31 1.88
C ALA A 559 -23.52 -8.37 2.37
N ARG A 560 -23.21 -9.13 3.44
CA ARG A 560 -21.83 -9.50 3.79
C ARG A 560 -21.41 -10.76 3.04
N GLU A 561 -22.22 -11.80 3.05
CA GLU A 561 -21.94 -13.09 2.40
C GLU A 561 -21.85 -12.95 0.88
N GLN A 562 -22.78 -12.22 0.26
CA GLN A 562 -22.74 -11.89 -1.17
C GLN A 562 -21.41 -11.20 -1.56
N ARG A 563 -20.91 -10.28 -0.74
CA ARG A 563 -19.62 -9.61 -0.97
C ARG A 563 -18.40 -10.51 -0.74
N MET A 564 -18.46 -11.46 0.21
CA MET A 564 -17.40 -12.45 0.38
C MET A 564 -17.30 -13.38 -0.83
N ILE A 565 -18.44 -13.84 -1.37
CA ILE A 565 -18.52 -14.64 -2.60
C ILE A 565 -17.96 -13.85 -3.78
N SER A 566 -18.47 -12.65 -4.06
CA SER A 566 -17.98 -11.79 -5.15
C SER A 566 -16.50 -11.43 -5.02
N SER A 567 -15.97 -11.28 -3.81
CA SER A 567 -14.55 -11.01 -3.59
C SER A 567 -13.67 -12.22 -3.92
N SER A 568 -14.06 -13.42 -3.49
CA SER A 568 -13.35 -14.65 -3.86
C SER A 568 -13.31 -14.85 -5.39
N LEU A 569 -14.40 -14.50 -6.08
CA LEU A 569 -14.50 -14.62 -7.55
C LEU A 569 -13.64 -13.58 -8.29
N VAL A 570 -13.43 -12.38 -7.75
CA VAL A 570 -12.65 -11.32 -8.41
C VAL A 570 -11.17 -11.36 -8.05
N VAL A 571 -10.81 -11.85 -6.87
CA VAL A 571 -9.40 -12.00 -6.47
C VAL A 571 -8.77 -13.28 -7.06
N SER A 572 -9.58 -14.27 -7.47
CA SER A 572 -9.09 -15.49 -8.12
C SER A 572 -8.22 -15.19 -9.35
N ALA A 573 -6.93 -15.52 -9.26
CA ALA A 573 -6.00 -15.45 -10.38
C ALA A 573 -6.44 -16.32 -11.57
N ASN A 574 -7.15 -17.42 -11.30
CA ASN A 574 -7.68 -18.33 -12.32
C ASN A 574 -8.86 -17.69 -13.09
N LEU A 575 -9.70 -16.89 -12.42
CA LEU A 575 -10.79 -16.18 -13.08
C LEU A 575 -10.32 -14.89 -13.78
N ASN A 576 -9.19 -14.30 -13.41
CA ASN A 576 -8.72 -13.02 -13.96
C ASN A 576 -8.08 -13.07 -15.37
N THR A 577 -8.04 -14.23 -16.06
CA THR A 577 -7.51 -14.29 -17.44
C THR A 577 -8.46 -13.63 -18.45
N THR A 578 -8.00 -12.58 -19.14
CA THR A 578 -8.71 -11.97 -20.28
C THR A 578 -8.71 -12.91 -21.49
N ARG A 579 -9.87 -13.08 -22.13
CA ARG A 579 -10.09 -14.07 -23.19
C ARG A 579 -11.02 -13.54 -24.28
N ASN A 580 -10.77 -13.97 -25.52
CA ASN A 580 -11.45 -13.44 -26.72
C ASN A 580 -12.88 -13.99 -26.87
N ILE A 581 -13.81 -13.43 -26.10
CA ILE A 581 -15.25 -13.64 -26.31
C ILE A 581 -15.68 -12.97 -27.61
N THR A 582 -16.55 -13.65 -28.36
CA THR A 582 -17.05 -13.22 -29.67
C THR A 582 -18.56 -13.06 -29.62
N ARG A 583 -19.15 -12.34 -30.59
CA ARG A 583 -20.62 -12.25 -30.72
C ARG A 583 -21.32 -13.59 -31.03
N ASN A 584 -20.56 -14.65 -31.33
CA ASN A 584 -21.07 -16.02 -31.48
C ASN A 584 -20.99 -16.82 -30.17
N THR A 585 -20.33 -16.31 -29.13
CA THR A 585 -20.20 -16.97 -27.83
C THR A 585 -21.54 -16.97 -27.10
N ARG A 586 -21.86 -18.12 -26.52
CA ARG A 586 -23.10 -18.43 -25.82
C ARG A 586 -22.79 -18.95 -24.42
N VAL A 587 -23.73 -18.73 -23.50
CA VAL A 587 -23.74 -19.38 -22.18
C VAL A 587 -24.90 -20.35 -22.14
N CYS A 588 -24.57 -21.62 -21.91
CA CYS A 588 -25.53 -22.68 -21.66
C CYS A 588 -25.40 -23.13 -20.22
N ILE A 589 -26.52 -23.42 -19.56
CA ILE A 589 -26.56 -23.89 -18.18
C ILE A 589 -27.16 -25.29 -18.19
N LEU A 590 -26.48 -26.21 -17.52
CA LEU A 590 -26.93 -27.58 -17.31
C LEU A 590 -27.03 -27.86 -15.81
N ALA A 591 -28.00 -28.69 -15.45
CA ALA A 591 -28.18 -29.23 -14.11
C ALA A 591 -28.01 -30.74 -14.16
N ARG A 592 -27.34 -31.31 -13.15
CA ARG A 592 -27.22 -32.77 -12.99
C ARG A 592 -28.11 -33.22 -11.86
N GLY A 593 -28.84 -34.32 -12.05
CA GLY A 593 -29.69 -34.85 -10.99
C GLY A 593 -30.20 -36.27 -11.24
N THR A 594 -30.83 -36.85 -10.22
CA THR A 594 -31.54 -38.14 -10.34
C THR A 594 -32.79 -38.03 -11.20
N SER A 595 -33.28 -39.16 -11.70
CA SER A 595 -34.60 -39.32 -12.36
C SER A 595 -35.81 -38.78 -11.56
N ALA A 596 -35.67 -38.57 -10.25
CA ALA A 596 -36.70 -37.96 -9.39
C ALA A 596 -36.75 -36.41 -9.42
N LEU A 597 -35.86 -35.75 -10.18
CA LEU A 597 -35.80 -34.28 -10.28
C LEU A 597 -37.06 -33.71 -10.94
N LYS A 598 -37.66 -32.68 -10.34
CA LYS A 598 -38.84 -31.99 -10.90
C LYS A 598 -38.42 -30.66 -11.54
N PHE A 599 -38.75 -30.47 -12.80
CA PHE A 599 -38.38 -29.30 -13.59
C PHE A 599 -39.51 -28.87 -14.53
N PRO A 600 -39.55 -27.60 -14.98
CA PRO A 600 -40.53 -27.13 -15.95
C PRO A 600 -40.11 -27.55 -17.37
N GLU A 601 -40.87 -28.45 -17.98
CA GLU A 601 -40.63 -28.99 -19.34
C GLU A 601 -40.57 -27.89 -20.44
N GLU A 602 -41.17 -26.71 -20.19
CA GLU A 602 -41.12 -25.56 -21.11
C GLU A 602 -39.77 -24.82 -21.13
N LEU A 603 -38.91 -25.03 -20.12
CA LEU A 603 -37.64 -24.30 -19.94
C LEU A 603 -36.43 -25.21 -19.67
N VAL A 604 -36.65 -26.51 -19.44
CA VAL A 604 -35.62 -27.50 -19.09
C VAL A 604 -35.89 -28.80 -19.85
N GLU A 605 -34.93 -29.20 -20.67
CA GLU A 605 -34.95 -30.40 -21.51
C GLU A 605 -34.03 -31.49 -20.91
N ASN A 606 -34.37 -32.77 -21.07
CA ASN A 606 -33.45 -33.87 -20.73
C ASN A 606 -32.39 -34.04 -21.84
N ASP A 607 -31.14 -34.28 -21.45
CA ASP A 607 -29.95 -34.23 -22.31
C ASP A 607 -29.11 -35.51 -22.16
N ASP A 608 -29.77 -36.66 -22.29
CA ASP A 608 -29.20 -38.02 -22.07
C ASP A 608 -27.94 -38.34 -22.91
N GLY A 609 -27.65 -37.54 -23.94
CA GLY A 609 -26.47 -37.65 -24.79
C GLY A 609 -25.32 -36.71 -24.44
N PHE A 610 -25.39 -35.98 -23.32
CA PHE A 610 -24.33 -35.08 -22.86
C PHE A 610 -23.46 -35.73 -21.77
N GLU A 611 -22.15 -35.67 -21.97
CA GLU A 611 -21.14 -36.07 -20.99
C GLU A 611 -20.12 -34.94 -20.78
N LEU A 612 -19.59 -34.80 -19.55
CA LEU A 612 -18.52 -33.87 -19.26
C LEU A 612 -17.19 -34.37 -19.87
N PRO A 613 -16.41 -33.53 -20.59
CA PRO A 613 -15.13 -33.95 -21.16
C PRO A 613 -14.11 -34.36 -20.08
N GLU A 614 -13.49 -35.52 -20.28
CA GLU A 614 -12.42 -36.05 -19.40
C GLU A 614 -11.19 -35.12 -19.33
N ASP A 615 -10.42 -35.21 -18.23
CA ASP A 615 -9.23 -34.38 -18.00
C ASP A 615 -8.19 -34.46 -19.13
N GLU A 616 -8.02 -35.62 -19.76
CA GLU A 616 -7.18 -35.76 -20.96
C GLU A 616 -7.69 -34.92 -22.14
N VAL A 617 -9.00 -34.88 -22.35
CA VAL A 617 -9.64 -34.07 -23.41
C VAL A 617 -9.55 -32.59 -23.08
N LEU A 618 -9.73 -32.21 -21.81
CA LEU A 618 -9.54 -30.83 -21.33
C LEU A 618 -8.10 -30.36 -21.58
N ALA A 619 -7.09 -31.15 -21.20
CA ALA A 619 -5.69 -30.84 -21.41
C ALA A 619 -5.31 -30.76 -22.90
N ARG A 620 -5.70 -31.77 -23.71
CA ARG A 620 -5.43 -31.82 -25.16
C ARG A 620 -6.08 -30.65 -25.92
N ARG A 621 -7.28 -30.22 -25.53
CA ARG A 621 -8.02 -29.11 -26.16
C ARG A 621 -7.78 -27.74 -25.50
N LYS A 622 -7.02 -27.69 -24.40
CA LYS A 622 -6.80 -26.48 -23.56
C LYS A 622 -8.10 -25.83 -23.06
N ILE A 623 -9.12 -26.66 -22.80
CA ILE A 623 -10.41 -26.20 -22.25
C ILE A 623 -10.17 -25.81 -20.79
N PHE A 624 -10.74 -24.68 -20.37
CA PHE A 624 -10.61 -24.19 -19.01
C PHE A 624 -11.71 -24.74 -18.12
N SER A 625 -11.34 -25.49 -17.08
CA SER A 625 -12.28 -26.09 -16.13
C SER A 625 -11.98 -25.60 -14.72
N VAL A 626 -13.00 -25.07 -14.04
CA VAL A 626 -12.94 -24.63 -12.64
C VAL A 626 -14.07 -25.29 -11.87
N ARG A 627 -13.73 -25.97 -10.76
CA ARG A 627 -14.71 -26.49 -9.81
C ARG A 627 -14.76 -25.58 -8.58
N PHE A 628 -15.90 -24.92 -8.38
CA PHE A 628 -16.16 -24.12 -7.20
C PHE A 628 -16.55 -25.01 -6.01
N ILE A 629 -15.97 -24.76 -4.85
CA ILE A 629 -16.32 -25.40 -3.59
C ILE A 629 -16.79 -24.29 -2.65
N LEU A 630 -18.11 -24.21 -2.46
CA LEU A 630 -18.72 -23.40 -1.40
C LEU A 630 -18.44 -24.08 -0.06
N LYS A 631 -17.42 -23.62 0.66
CA LYS A 631 -17.14 -24.05 2.03
C LYS A 631 -18.09 -23.35 2.99
N HIS A 632 -18.70 -24.12 3.89
CA HIS A 632 -19.55 -23.61 4.96
C HIS A 632 -19.24 -24.31 6.29
N LEU A 633 -19.38 -23.58 7.40
CA LEU A 633 -19.28 -24.12 8.75
C LEU A 633 -20.60 -24.81 9.12
N CYS A 634 -20.57 -26.14 9.30
CA CYS A 634 -21.71 -26.95 9.74
C CYS A 634 -21.27 -28.00 10.76
N VAL A 635 -22.23 -28.44 11.59
CA VAL A 635 -22.03 -29.35 12.73
C VAL A 635 -22.72 -30.71 12.50
N GLU A 636 -23.65 -30.78 11.56
CA GLU A 636 -24.46 -31.97 11.23
C GLU A 636 -24.12 -32.51 9.83
N ASP A 637 -24.52 -33.76 9.56
CA ASP A 637 -24.12 -34.50 8.35
C ASP A 637 -24.57 -33.84 7.04
N VAL A 638 -23.60 -33.58 6.16
CA VAL A 638 -23.87 -33.06 4.81
C VAL A 638 -24.42 -34.21 3.96
N VAL A 639 -25.69 -34.11 3.57
CA VAL A 639 -26.36 -35.06 2.67
C VAL A 639 -25.78 -34.94 1.26
N VAL A 640 -24.66 -35.61 1.01
CA VAL A 640 -24.15 -35.86 -0.32
C VAL A 640 -24.98 -36.98 -0.93
N VAL A 641 -25.98 -36.61 -1.74
CA VAL A 641 -26.71 -37.60 -2.55
C VAL A 641 -25.68 -38.31 -3.43
N SER A 642 -25.65 -39.64 -3.30
CA SER A 642 -24.58 -40.50 -3.82
C SER A 642 -25.15 -41.61 -4.70
N ASP A 643 -26.26 -41.33 -5.41
CA ASP A 643 -26.83 -42.25 -6.38
C ASP A 643 -25.97 -42.31 -7.66
N PRO A 644 -25.78 -43.49 -8.25
CA PRO A 644 -25.05 -43.65 -9.52
C PRO A 644 -25.87 -43.13 -10.71
N ASP A 645 -27.21 -43.21 -10.64
CA ASP A 645 -28.12 -42.96 -11.74
C ASP A 645 -28.52 -41.47 -11.85
N THR A 646 -27.54 -40.63 -12.21
CA THR A 646 -27.76 -39.18 -12.46
C THR A 646 -27.75 -38.85 -13.95
N THR A 647 -28.78 -38.18 -14.45
CA THR A 647 -28.89 -37.65 -15.83
C THR A 647 -28.56 -36.16 -15.89
N TRP A 648 -28.41 -35.64 -17.11
CA TRP A 648 -28.15 -34.23 -17.41
C TRP A 648 -29.40 -33.55 -17.96
N PHE A 649 -29.70 -32.38 -17.43
CA PHE A 649 -30.82 -31.53 -17.85
C PHE A 649 -30.28 -30.19 -18.34
N ARG A 650 -30.72 -29.73 -19.51
CA ARG A 650 -30.26 -28.49 -20.16
C ARG A 650 -31.33 -27.42 -20.07
N LEU A 651 -30.97 -26.22 -19.64
CA LEU A 651 -31.87 -25.06 -19.70
C LEU A 651 -31.99 -24.59 -21.16
N SER A 652 -33.21 -24.54 -21.69
CA SER A 652 -33.51 -24.12 -23.07
C SER A 652 -33.17 -22.65 -23.37
N PRO A 653 -33.32 -21.68 -22.43
CA PRO A 653 -32.88 -20.30 -22.66
C PRO A 653 -31.35 -20.16 -22.67
N VAL A 654 -30.80 -19.70 -23.78
CA VAL A 654 -29.34 -19.56 -23.99
C VAL A 654 -28.95 -18.09 -24.10
N ILE A 655 -28.07 -17.61 -23.20
CA ILE A 655 -27.53 -16.25 -23.22
C ILE A 655 -26.58 -16.12 -24.41
N ARG A 656 -26.62 -14.97 -25.09
CA ARG A 656 -25.65 -14.59 -26.14
C ARG A 656 -24.83 -13.40 -25.66
N ALA A 657 -23.53 -13.39 -25.96
CA ALA A 657 -22.68 -12.26 -25.63
C ALA A 657 -23.04 -11.01 -26.46
N PHE A 658 -23.17 -9.86 -25.79
CA PHE A 658 -23.37 -8.55 -26.44
C PHE A 658 -22.43 -7.50 -25.85
N SER A 659 -22.27 -6.39 -26.58
CA SER A 659 -21.20 -5.40 -26.43
C SER A 659 -21.73 -3.97 -26.57
#